data_AF-A0A563VRE7-F1
#
_entry.id   AF-A0A563VRE7-F1
#
_cell.length_a   1.000
_cell.length_b   1.000
_cell.length_c   1.000
_cell.angle_alpha   90.00
_cell.angle_beta   90.00
_cell.angle_gamma   90.00
#
_symmetry.space_group_name_H-M   'P 1'
#
loop_
_entity.id
_entity.type
_entity.pdbx_description
1 polymer ?
#
loop_
_entity_poly.entity_id
_entity_poly.type
_entity_poly.pdbx_seq_one_letter_code
_entity_poly.pdbx_strand_id
1 'polypeptide(L)'
;MTNATDRIYTIADILKSTNYALEVFESEEIAAIELFDKKNKPYLKDFVDGKDRPAKPEEIVRQLYLYRLIHTYGYPVERISVEKAVYFGSTVAKKKADIVICDRDNPDTAYIIVEVKKPKRKDGIEQLKSYCNAEGAPIAVWTNGNEVLILHREDPNIYRKIEYLPRVDQTLSQVIDERVTIEQLESRNKLVNERLGLRDIILDLENLVLANAGVDAFEEVFKLIYAKLYDEWAAENDPRRKKLIQFRATGSYPEIFERINSLFKEAVKKWQEVFLQGDKINLTPPHLAVCVSFLQDIKLFNSNLQIIDEAFEYLVTQVAKGSKGQYFTVRHVIDMAVKMLNPKWEEYIIDTAAGSCGCTMHSIFHVWGGELTSQKPEQWQTNYAAEKVFGLDFDARSVKIAKAINLIAGDGRTNVYRVNTLDPRTWDEEARIGLRSRLSHFDDDKKNDWNQKNYRNFDFDVIITNPPFAGDIKDSRILYQYDLTQKEDGKRLNKMGRDILFIERNLEFLKPGGRMAIVLPQGRFNNISDERIRNFIAEKCRILAVVGLHVNTFKPHTGTKTSVLFVQKWLDDAHIANYPIFFATSQHPGKDNSGEYIYLKGKDGQVLLDLFGHKIVDQDLYDFKLVLESQLNRLLERDQKDKAKCDRHRQQYEAILPYITDYPTIAEAFQEFAQQQNFSFWQEDLN
;
A
#
# COMPACT_ATOMS: atom_id res chain seq x y z
N MET A 1 14.26 -58.86 -20.83
CA MET A 1 14.11 -58.03 -19.61
C MET A 1 14.53 -56.63 -19.98
N THR A 2 13.56 -55.75 -20.23
CA THR A 2 13.79 -54.35 -20.58
C THR A 2 14.29 -53.61 -19.34
N ASN A 3 15.50 -53.05 -19.42
CA ASN A 3 16.04 -52.12 -18.42
C ASN A 3 15.06 -50.95 -18.29
N ALA A 4 14.37 -50.86 -17.15
CA ALA A 4 13.64 -49.66 -16.78
C ALA A 4 14.69 -48.57 -16.52
N THR A 5 14.77 -47.58 -17.40
CA THR A 5 15.50 -46.34 -17.12
C THR A 5 14.83 -45.65 -15.95
N ASP A 6 15.53 -45.55 -14.82
CA ASP A 6 15.09 -44.76 -13.67
C ASP A 6 14.80 -43.32 -14.12
N ARG A 7 13.59 -42.84 -13.83
CA ARG A 7 13.22 -41.45 -14.13
C ARG A 7 13.95 -40.51 -13.17
N ILE A 8 14.63 -39.52 -13.73
CA ILE A 8 15.20 -38.42 -12.96
C ILE A 8 14.07 -37.42 -12.69
N TYR A 9 13.79 -37.17 -11.41
CA TYR A 9 12.82 -36.19 -10.97
C TYR A 9 13.55 -34.95 -10.43
N THR A 10 13.02 -33.76 -10.73
CA THR A 10 13.48 -32.52 -10.09
C THR A 10 12.40 -31.95 -9.18
N ILE A 11 12.80 -31.21 -8.15
CA ILE A 11 11.86 -30.48 -7.29
C ILE A 11 11.02 -29.50 -8.12
N ALA A 12 11.65 -28.81 -9.08
CA ALA A 12 10.97 -27.90 -9.99
C ALA A 12 9.82 -28.58 -10.75
N ASP A 13 10.02 -29.82 -11.24
CA ASP A 13 8.98 -30.58 -11.94
C ASP A 13 7.82 -31.01 -11.03
N ILE A 14 8.09 -31.28 -9.75
CA ILE A 14 7.07 -31.67 -8.77
C ILE A 14 6.23 -30.46 -8.34
N LEU A 15 6.85 -29.29 -8.24
CA LEU A 15 6.18 -28.04 -7.86
C LEU A 15 5.50 -27.36 -9.04
N LYS A 16 5.87 -27.72 -10.28
CA LYS A 16 5.27 -27.20 -11.53
C LYS A 16 3.76 -27.39 -11.51
N SER A 17 3.02 -26.29 -11.69
CA SER A 17 1.55 -26.25 -11.64
C SER A 17 0.92 -26.44 -10.25
N THR A 18 1.69 -26.29 -9.18
CA THR A 18 1.19 -26.23 -7.81
C THR A 18 1.33 -24.82 -7.24
N ASN A 19 0.54 -24.48 -6.22
CA ASN A 19 0.67 -23.18 -5.53
C ASN A 19 1.82 -23.16 -4.50
N TYR A 20 2.72 -24.16 -4.48
CA TYR A 20 3.82 -24.24 -3.51
C TYR A 20 5.05 -23.57 -4.11
N ALA A 21 5.66 -22.67 -3.36
CA ALA A 21 7.00 -22.16 -3.62
C ALA A 21 7.92 -22.52 -2.44
N LEU A 22 9.22 -22.32 -2.65
CA LEU A 22 10.26 -22.59 -1.66
C LEU A 22 10.97 -21.30 -1.26
N GLU A 23 10.30 -20.16 -1.37
CA GLU A 23 10.89 -18.83 -1.22
C GLU A 23 11.48 -18.60 0.17
N VAL A 24 10.94 -19.27 1.20
CA VAL A 24 11.45 -19.14 2.57
C VAL A 24 12.71 -19.97 2.80
N PHE A 25 13.09 -20.85 1.88
CA PHE A 25 14.21 -21.80 2.02
C PHE A 25 15.46 -21.38 1.26
N GLU A 26 16.61 -21.56 1.89
CA GLU A 26 17.92 -21.29 1.32
C GLU A 26 18.28 -22.32 0.26
N SER A 27 19.13 -21.92 -0.70
CA SER A 27 19.54 -22.81 -1.80
C SER A 27 20.23 -24.10 -1.30
N GLU A 28 20.95 -24.01 -0.18
CA GLU A 28 21.58 -25.16 0.47
C GLU A 28 20.55 -26.14 1.05
N GLU A 29 19.47 -25.63 1.67
CA GLU A 29 18.38 -26.47 2.19
C GLU A 29 17.69 -27.21 1.05
N ILE A 30 17.44 -26.52 -0.08
CA ILE A 30 16.82 -27.10 -1.27
C ILE A 30 17.72 -28.18 -1.89
N ALA A 31 19.03 -27.94 -1.94
CA ALA A 31 20.00 -28.89 -2.48
C ALA A 31 20.15 -30.17 -1.64
N ALA A 32 19.78 -30.14 -0.36
CA ALA A 32 19.85 -31.30 0.52
C ALA A 32 18.77 -32.37 0.24
N ILE A 33 17.73 -32.03 -0.52
CA ILE A 33 16.67 -32.98 -0.87
C ILE A 33 17.11 -33.89 -2.02
N GLU A 34 17.32 -35.16 -1.71
CA GLU A 34 17.61 -36.21 -2.70
C GLU A 34 16.33 -36.93 -3.14
N LEU A 35 15.99 -36.82 -4.43
CA LEU A 35 14.85 -37.50 -5.05
C LEU A 35 15.29 -38.80 -5.73
N PHE A 36 14.49 -39.85 -5.57
CA PHE A 36 14.69 -41.14 -6.24
C PHE A 36 13.39 -41.74 -6.77
N ASP A 37 13.48 -42.59 -7.79
CA ASP A 37 12.31 -43.32 -8.29
C ASP A 37 11.99 -44.51 -7.37
N LYS A 38 10.72 -44.62 -7.01
CA LYS A 38 10.18 -45.84 -6.42
C LYS A 38 8.82 -46.15 -7.04
N LYS A 39 8.81 -47.15 -7.93
CA LYS A 39 7.62 -47.60 -8.69
C LYS A 39 7.06 -46.50 -9.61
N ASN A 40 7.92 -45.87 -10.42
CA ASN A 40 7.55 -44.80 -11.36
C ASN A 40 6.95 -43.55 -10.68
N LYS A 41 7.37 -43.29 -9.44
CA LYS A 41 6.91 -42.14 -8.63
C LYS A 41 8.10 -41.55 -7.88
N PRO A 42 8.14 -40.22 -7.71
CA PRO A 42 9.20 -39.57 -6.96
C PRO A 42 9.05 -39.83 -5.46
N TYR A 43 10.12 -40.26 -4.83
CA TYR A 43 10.24 -40.45 -3.38
C TYR A 43 11.46 -39.68 -2.85
N LEU A 44 11.42 -39.40 -1.55
CA LEU A 44 12.51 -38.83 -0.77
C LEU A 44 12.69 -39.62 0.53
N LYS A 45 13.84 -39.45 1.20
CA LYS A 45 14.05 -39.98 2.55
C LYS A 45 13.71 -38.93 3.59
N ASP A 46 13.00 -39.36 4.62
CA ASP A 46 12.70 -38.51 5.78
C ASP A 46 13.97 -38.24 6.60
N PHE A 47 14.25 -36.97 6.92
CA PHE A 47 15.46 -36.59 7.68
C PHE A 47 15.45 -37.04 9.15
N VAL A 48 14.30 -37.42 9.70
CA VAL A 48 14.13 -37.84 11.09
C VAL A 48 14.09 -39.35 11.21
N ASP A 49 13.18 -40.01 10.50
CA ASP A 49 12.97 -41.46 10.65
C ASP A 49 13.56 -42.31 9.52
N GLY A 50 14.17 -41.69 8.51
CA GLY A 50 14.85 -42.35 7.39
C GLY A 50 13.93 -43.11 6.45
N LYS A 51 12.59 -43.02 6.62
CA LYS A 51 11.64 -43.76 5.78
C LYS A 51 11.46 -43.11 4.42
N ASP A 52 11.22 -43.95 3.41
CA ASP A 52 10.88 -43.48 2.07
C ASP A 52 9.46 -42.91 2.04
N ARG A 53 9.33 -41.61 1.75
CA ARG A 53 8.04 -40.93 1.61
C ARG A 53 7.81 -40.47 0.17
N PRO A 54 6.57 -40.52 -0.34
CA PRO A 54 6.27 -39.94 -1.66
C PRO A 54 6.58 -38.43 -1.64
N ALA A 55 7.35 -37.95 -2.61
CA ALA A 55 7.76 -36.55 -2.71
C ALA A 55 6.59 -35.68 -3.21
N LYS A 56 5.56 -35.53 -2.37
CA LYS A 56 4.48 -34.57 -2.58
C LYS A 56 4.98 -33.15 -2.26
N PRO A 57 4.39 -32.08 -2.82
CA PRO A 57 4.79 -30.71 -2.49
C PRO A 57 4.81 -30.41 -0.99
N GLU A 58 3.78 -30.84 -0.24
CA GLU A 58 3.72 -30.70 1.23
C GLU A 58 4.84 -31.45 1.94
N GLU A 59 5.18 -32.64 1.44
CA GLU A 59 6.25 -33.45 1.99
C GLU A 59 7.61 -32.77 1.78
N ILE A 60 7.85 -32.21 0.58
CA ILE A 60 9.07 -31.45 0.29
C ILE A 60 9.22 -30.29 1.27
N VAL A 61 8.16 -29.49 1.47
CA VAL A 61 8.18 -28.39 2.45
C VAL A 61 8.44 -28.90 3.87
N ARG A 62 7.80 -30.01 4.27
CA ARG A 62 8.03 -30.62 5.60
C ARG A 62 9.49 -31.03 5.79
N GLN A 63 10.07 -31.70 4.79
CA GLN A 63 11.46 -32.16 4.87
C GLN A 63 12.46 -31.00 4.88
N LEU A 64 12.23 -29.95 4.08
CA LEU A 64 13.03 -28.73 4.14
C LEU A 64 12.96 -28.07 5.52
N TYR A 65 11.77 -28.03 6.14
CA TYR A 65 11.61 -27.49 7.48
C TYR A 65 12.27 -28.37 8.56
N LEU A 66 12.24 -29.71 8.40
CA LEU A 66 12.98 -30.63 9.26
C LEU A 66 14.49 -30.41 9.15
N TYR A 67 15.01 -30.26 7.93
CA TYR A 67 16.42 -29.92 7.70
C TYR A 67 16.80 -28.63 8.42
N ARG A 68 15.98 -27.59 8.32
CA ARG A 68 16.17 -26.32 9.04
C ARG A 68 16.19 -26.50 10.56
N LEU A 69 15.25 -27.26 11.11
CA LEU A 69 15.18 -27.52 12.56
C LEU A 69 16.46 -28.20 13.06
N ILE A 70 17.00 -29.15 12.29
CA ILE A 70 18.19 -29.91 12.65
C ILE A 70 19.46 -29.08 12.48
N HIS A 71 19.66 -28.47 11.32
CA HIS A 71 20.94 -27.87 10.95
C HIS A 71 21.03 -26.38 11.30
N THR A 72 19.93 -25.64 11.19
CA THR A 72 19.91 -24.19 11.47
C THR A 72 19.60 -23.90 12.93
N TYR A 73 18.62 -24.62 13.51
CA TYR A 73 18.21 -24.44 14.90
C TYR A 73 18.87 -25.43 15.89
N GLY A 74 19.54 -26.47 15.39
CA GLY A 74 20.32 -27.39 16.20
C GLY A 74 19.50 -28.44 16.97
N TYR A 75 18.22 -28.63 16.64
CA TYR A 75 17.40 -29.60 17.35
C TYR A 75 17.82 -31.03 16.99
N PRO A 76 18.16 -31.88 17.98
CA PRO A 76 18.57 -33.25 17.74
C PRO A 76 17.36 -34.08 17.28
N VAL A 77 17.60 -35.03 16.37
CA VAL A 77 16.55 -35.84 15.72
C VAL A 77 15.67 -36.58 16.74
N GLU A 78 16.26 -37.00 17.86
CA GLU A 78 15.57 -37.71 18.94
C GLU A 78 14.50 -36.86 19.64
N ARG A 79 14.59 -35.53 19.53
CA ARG A 79 13.58 -34.60 20.05
C ARG A 79 12.48 -34.28 19.03
N ILE A 80 12.60 -34.73 17.78
CA ILE A 80 11.68 -34.41 16.70
C ILE A 80 10.82 -35.64 16.39
N SER A 81 9.50 -35.46 16.40
CA SER A 81 8.52 -36.47 16.00
C SER A 81 7.74 -35.99 14.79
N VAL A 82 7.63 -36.84 13.76
CA VAL A 82 6.85 -36.58 12.55
C VAL A 82 5.49 -37.28 12.65
N GLU A 83 4.41 -36.62 12.24
CA GLU A 83 3.04 -37.17 12.25
C GLU A 83 2.55 -37.65 13.64
N LYS A 84 2.94 -36.94 14.72
CA LYS A 84 2.59 -37.25 16.11
C LYS A 84 1.09 -37.02 16.37
N ALA A 85 0.45 -37.99 17.04
CA ALA A 85 -0.97 -37.88 17.40
C ALA A 85 -1.18 -36.82 18.50
N VAL A 86 -2.21 -35.98 18.31
CA VAL A 86 -2.65 -34.94 19.26
C VAL A 86 -3.99 -35.36 19.88
N TYR A 87 -4.09 -35.25 21.21
CA TYR A 87 -5.25 -35.74 21.96
C TYR A 87 -6.13 -34.61 22.50
N PHE A 88 -7.40 -34.59 22.12
CA PHE A 88 -8.39 -33.60 22.55
C PHE A 88 -9.25 -34.12 23.72
N GLY A 89 -8.75 -33.99 24.94
CA GLY A 89 -9.47 -34.44 26.13
C GLY A 89 -9.82 -35.94 26.08
N SER A 90 -10.97 -36.32 26.67
CA SER A 90 -11.42 -37.72 26.77
C SER A 90 -12.19 -38.23 25.54
N THR A 91 -12.49 -37.38 24.54
CA THR A 91 -13.25 -37.76 23.34
C THR A 91 -12.33 -37.79 22.12
N VAL A 92 -12.03 -39.00 21.65
CA VAL A 92 -10.89 -39.30 20.77
C VAL A 92 -11.23 -39.05 19.30
N ALA A 93 -11.07 -37.82 18.83
CA ALA A 93 -10.74 -37.59 17.41
C ALA A 93 -9.21 -37.47 17.30
N LYS A 94 -8.53 -38.58 16.94
CA LYS A 94 -7.08 -38.56 16.70
C LYS A 94 -6.80 -37.72 15.47
N LYS A 95 -6.21 -36.53 15.67
CA LYS A 95 -5.56 -35.79 14.58
C LYS A 95 -4.04 -35.87 14.77
N LYS A 96 -3.28 -35.61 13.71
CA LYS A 96 -1.81 -35.68 13.74
C LYS A 96 -1.23 -34.30 13.41
N ALA A 97 -0.30 -33.84 14.23
CA ALA A 97 0.55 -32.70 13.91
C ALA A 97 1.67 -33.14 12.99
N ASP A 98 2.06 -32.30 12.03
CA ASP A 98 3.08 -32.66 11.03
C ASP A 98 4.46 -32.86 11.67
N ILE A 99 4.89 -31.92 12.51
CA ILE A 99 6.15 -32.01 13.25
C ILE A 99 5.91 -31.56 14.70
N VAL A 100 6.45 -32.30 15.67
CA VAL A 100 6.49 -31.92 17.08
C VAL A 100 7.91 -31.99 17.59
N ILE A 101 8.41 -30.90 18.16
CA ILE A 101 9.65 -30.91 18.94
C ILE A 101 9.28 -31.07 20.40
N CYS A 102 9.82 -32.08 21.07
CA CYS A 102 9.57 -32.34 22.49
C CYS A 102 10.44 -31.46 23.39
N ASP A 103 9.96 -31.20 24.60
CA ASP A 103 10.69 -30.46 25.62
C ASP A 103 12.00 -31.18 25.98
N ARG A 104 13.03 -30.40 26.32
CA ARG A 104 14.37 -30.94 26.62
C ARG A 104 14.35 -31.78 27.89
N ASP A 105 13.59 -31.34 28.88
CA ASP A 105 13.56 -31.92 30.22
C ASP A 105 12.38 -32.90 30.36
N ASN A 106 11.33 -32.76 29.53
CA ASN A 106 10.21 -33.68 29.47
C ASN A 106 9.85 -34.13 28.03
N PRO A 107 10.35 -35.29 27.57
CA PRO A 107 10.14 -35.79 26.20
C PRO A 107 8.68 -36.08 25.82
N ASP A 108 7.77 -36.25 26.78
CA ASP A 108 6.36 -36.47 26.50
C ASP A 108 5.61 -35.16 26.18
N THR A 109 6.14 -34.04 26.65
CA THR A 109 5.54 -32.71 26.46
C THR A 109 5.98 -32.10 25.13
N ALA A 110 5.02 -31.59 24.35
CA ALA A 110 5.31 -30.83 23.14
C ALA A 110 5.86 -29.43 23.49
N TYR A 111 7.02 -29.08 22.94
CA TYR A 111 7.62 -27.75 23.06
C TYR A 111 7.29 -26.86 21.87
N ILE A 112 7.43 -27.39 20.65
CA ILE A 112 7.04 -26.70 19.41
C ILE A 112 6.14 -27.64 18.60
N ILE A 113 5.04 -27.11 18.07
CA ILE A 113 4.19 -27.81 17.11
C ILE A 113 4.27 -27.08 15.77
N VAL A 114 4.59 -27.79 14.70
CA VAL A 114 4.64 -27.27 13.34
C VAL A 114 3.54 -27.93 12.50
N GLU A 115 2.77 -27.10 11.81
CA GLU A 115 1.80 -27.53 10.81
C GLU A 115 2.23 -27.07 9.41
N VAL A 116 2.32 -28.02 8.48
CA VAL A 116 2.74 -27.82 7.10
C VAL A 116 1.55 -28.10 6.19
N LYS A 117 0.78 -27.05 5.82
CA LYS A 117 -0.53 -27.25 5.15
C LYS A 117 -0.92 -26.23 4.08
N LYS A 118 -1.78 -26.69 3.15
CA LYS A 118 -2.78 -25.89 2.39
C LYS A 118 -4.21 -26.42 2.66
N PRO A 119 -5.32 -25.64 2.50
CA PRO A 119 -5.50 -24.22 2.16
C PRO A 119 -6.20 -23.39 3.29
N LYS A 120 -6.38 -22.08 3.05
CA LYS A 120 -6.85 -21.01 3.95
C LYS A 120 -5.99 -20.86 5.21
N ARG A 121 -5.09 -19.85 5.17
CA ARG A 121 -4.24 -19.38 6.28
C ARG A 121 -4.98 -19.38 7.61
N LYS A 122 -6.22 -18.85 7.63
CA LYS A 122 -7.10 -18.82 8.80
C LYS A 122 -7.39 -20.22 9.37
N ASP A 123 -7.86 -21.15 8.55
CA ASP A 123 -8.25 -22.51 8.97
C ASP A 123 -7.04 -23.29 9.51
N GLY A 124 -5.88 -23.13 8.86
CA GLY A 124 -4.61 -23.74 9.31
C GLY A 124 -4.14 -23.19 10.66
N ILE A 125 -4.21 -21.88 10.87
CA ILE A 125 -3.84 -21.24 12.14
C ILE A 125 -4.80 -21.66 13.26
N GLU A 126 -6.11 -21.70 13.02
CA GLU A 126 -7.10 -22.14 14.01
C GLU A 126 -6.87 -23.59 14.43
N GLN A 127 -6.56 -24.48 13.48
CA GLN A 127 -6.17 -25.86 13.76
C GLN A 127 -4.90 -25.95 14.60
N LEU A 128 -3.86 -25.19 14.24
CA LEU A 128 -2.59 -25.17 14.96
C LEU A 128 -2.76 -24.67 16.41
N LYS A 129 -3.56 -23.61 16.62
CA LYS A 129 -3.92 -23.13 17.97
C LYS A 129 -4.64 -24.21 18.77
N SER A 130 -5.53 -24.97 18.12
CA SER A 130 -6.23 -26.09 18.73
C SER A 130 -5.25 -27.17 19.22
N TYR A 131 -4.22 -27.51 18.42
CA TYR A 131 -3.18 -28.46 18.83
C TYR A 131 -2.33 -27.96 19.99
N CYS A 132 -1.89 -26.71 19.96
CA CYS A 132 -1.10 -26.14 21.05
C CYS A 132 -1.88 -26.07 22.35
N ASN A 133 -3.20 -25.80 22.28
CA ASN A 133 -4.07 -25.82 23.44
C ASN A 133 -4.25 -27.22 24.03
N ALA A 134 -4.35 -28.24 23.18
CA ALA A 134 -4.52 -29.63 23.59
C ALA A 134 -3.25 -30.20 24.26
N GLU A 135 -2.08 -29.95 23.67
CA GLU A 135 -0.79 -30.50 24.12
C GLU A 135 -0.05 -29.58 25.12
N GLY A 136 -0.55 -28.37 25.34
CA GLY A 136 0.11 -27.38 26.20
C GLY A 136 1.35 -26.73 25.58
N ALA A 137 1.61 -26.92 24.29
CA ALA A 137 2.83 -26.45 23.64
C ALA A 137 2.95 -24.92 23.66
N PRO A 138 4.09 -24.35 24.08
CA PRO A 138 4.30 -22.91 24.13
C PRO A 138 4.53 -22.29 22.74
N ILE A 139 4.99 -23.04 21.74
CA ILE A 139 5.33 -22.49 20.43
C ILE A 139 4.56 -23.22 19.32
N ALA A 140 3.97 -22.43 18.44
CA ALA A 140 3.19 -22.88 17.30
C ALA A 140 3.80 -22.33 16.01
N VAL A 141 4.02 -23.18 15.02
CA VAL A 141 4.57 -22.80 13.72
C VAL A 141 3.62 -23.22 12.63
N TRP A 142 3.28 -22.30 11.74
CA TRP A 142 2.57 -22.58 10.51
C TRP A 142 3.44 -22.23 9.31
N THR A 143 3.52 -23.10 8.31
CA THR A 143 4.20 -22.80 7.05
C THR A 143 3.56 -23.50 5.85
N ASN A 144 3.67 -22.86 4.69
CA ASN A 144 3.25 -23.41 3.40
C ASN A 144 4.39 -23.43 2.35
N GLY A 145 5.62 -23.11 2.76
CA GLY A 145 6.80 -22.97 1.89
C GLY A 145 7.02 -21.57 1.29
N ASN A 146 5.99 -20.72 1.29
CA ASN A 146 6.09 -19.30 0.90
C ASN A 146 6.15 -18.38 2.12
N GLU A 147 5.50 -18.79 3.21
CA GLU A 147 5.35 -18.02 4.44
C GLU A 147 5.70 -18.92 5.64
N VAL A 148 6.25 -18.31 6.69
CA VAL A 148 6.36 -18.92 8.02
C VAL A 148 5.73 -17.97 9.05
N LEU A 149 4.79 -18.48 9.85
CA LEU A 149 4.22 -17.76 10.99
C LEU A 149 4.57 -18.52 12.28
N ILE A 150 5.27 -17.85 13.20
CA ILE A 150 5.65 -18.41 14.49
C ILE A 150 4.91 -17.66 15.60
N LEU A 151 4.19 -18.39 16.43
CA LEU A 151 3.38 -17.87 17.51
C LEU A 151 3.83 -18.47 18.85
N HIS A 152 3.99 -17.61 19.85
CA HIS A 152 4.15 -17.96 21.26
C HIS A 152 2.78 -17.91 21.94
N ARG A 153 2.39 -19.02 22.57
CA ARG A 153 1.18 -19.18 23.36
C ARG A 153 1.45 -18.82 24.81
N GLU A 154 0.83 -17.75 25.30
CA GLU A 154 0.91 -17.35 26.72
C GLU A 154 -0.27 -17.82 27.54
N ASP A 155 -1.44 -17.86 26.90
CA ASP A 155 -2.71 -18.33 27.44
C ASP A 155 -3.42 -19.15 26.34
N PRO A 156 -4.29 -20.12 26.67
CA PRO A 156 -5.12 -20.82 25.69
C PRO A 156 -5.69 -19.97 24.54
N ASN A 157 -6.00 -18.70 24.79
CA ASN A 157 -6.58 -17.82 23.76
C ASN A 157 -5.66 -16.66 23.31
N ILE A 158 -4.44 -16.56 23.84
CA ILE A 158 -3.54 -15.42 23.58
C ILE A 158 -2.22 -15.90 22.98
N TYR A 159 -2.00 -15.48 21.74
CA TYR A 159 -0.84 -15.85 20.94
C TYR A 159 -0.14 -14.59 20.46
N ARG A 160 1.16 -14.46 20.76
CA ARG A 160 2.02 -13.37 20.26
C ARG A 160 2.92 -13.90 19.14
N LYS A 161 3.14 -13.10 18.10
CA LYS A 161 4.12 -13.45 17.06
C LYS A 161 5.54 -13.36 17.64
N ILE A 162 6.38 -14.33 17.32
CA ILE A 162 7.84 -14.27 17.55
C ILE A 162 8.57 -14.41 16.22
N GLU A 163 9.77 -13.88 16.15
CA GLU A 163 10.48 -13.72 14.88
C GLU A 163 11.11 -15.02 14.37
N TYR A 164 11.83 -15.71 15.25
CA TYR A 164 12.53 -16.94 14.94
C TYR A 164 12.29 -17.94 16.08
N LEU A 165 12.49 -19.23 15.78
CA LEU A 165 12.47 -20.25 16.82
C LEU A 165 13.70 -20.09 17.73
N PRO A 166 13.57 -20.34 19.04
CA PRO A 166 14.76 -20.48 19.88
C PRO A 166 15.64 -21.59 19.30
N ARG A 167 16.95 -21.36 19.25
CA ARG A 167 17.89 -22.46 19.02
C ARG A 167 17.85 -23.44 20.20
N VAL A 168 18.37 -24.64 19.99
CA VAL A 168 18.41 -25.69 21.03
C VAL A 168 19.09 -25.23 22.34
N ASP A 169 20.03 -24.28 22.23
CA ASP A 169 20.81 -23.69 23.32
C ASP A 169 20.22 -22.37 23.85
N GLN A 170 19.11 -21.90 23.27
CA GLN A 170 18.44 -20.66 23.67
C GLN A 170 17.13 -20.94 24.40
N THR A 171 16.78 -20.06 25.32
CA THR A 171 15.46 -20.06 25.95
C THR A 171 14.49 -19.20 25.15
N LEU A 172 13.19 -19.49 25.28
CA LEU A 172 12.15 -18.70 24.64
C LEU A 172 12.18 -17.23 25.12
N SER A 173 12.47 -16.98 26.40
CA SER A 173 12.62 -15.62 26.93
C SER A 173 13.74 -14.83 26.26
N GLN A 174 14.87 -15.47 25.93
CA GLN A 174 15.97 -14.80 25.22
C GLN A 174 15.57 -14.35 23.80
N VAL A 175 14.65 -15.06 23.16
CA VAL A 175 14.09 -14.67 21.86
C VAL A 175 13.08 -13.53 22.01
N ILE A 176 12.19 -13.61 22.99
CA ILE A 176 11.12 -12.60 23.21
C ILE A 176 11.69 -11.26 23.68
N ASP A 177 12.73 -11.30 24.53
CA ASP A 177 13.32 -10.12 25.14
C ASP A 177 14.51 -9.54 24.36
N GLU A 178 14.68 -9.95 23.10
CA GLU A 178 15.71 -9.42 22.19
C GLU A 178 15.54 -7.91 22.01
N ARG A 179 16.62 -7.16 22.28
CA ARG A 179 16.71 -5.73 22.00
C ARG A 179 17.22 -5.52 20.59
N VAL A 180 16.52 -4.68 19.84
CA VAL A 180 16.76 -4.44 18.42
C VAL A 180 17.07 -2.98 18.17
N THR A 181 18.11 -2.73 17.39
CA THR A 181 18.44 -1.39 16.88
C THR A 181 17.73 -1.12 15.55
N ILE A 182 17.62 0.16 15.16
CA ILE A 182 17.04 0.53 13.86
C ILE A 182 17.78 -0.17 12.71
N GLU A 183 19.12 -0.22 12.73
CA GLU A 183 19.93 -0.90 11.70
C GLU A 183 19.63 -2.40 11.59
N GLN A 184 19.45 -3.05 12.75
CA GLN A 184 19.02 -4.44 12.79
C GLN A 184 17.57 -4.62 12.35
N LEU A 185 16.69 -3.63 12.55
CA LEU A 185 15.33 -3.63 12.01
C LEU A 185 15.34 -3.51 10.49
N GLU A 186 16.20 -2.66 9.92
CA GLU A 186 16.33 -2.50 8.46
C GLU A 186 16.77 -3.81 7.79
N SER A 187 17.80 -4.46 8.33
CA SER A 187 18.31 -5.73 7.78
C SER A 187 17.31 -6.88 7.87
N ARG A 188 16.43 -6.88 8.87
CA ARG A 188 15.38 -7.90 9.06
C ARG A 188 14.01 -7.48 8.55
N ASN A 189 13.87 -6.35 7.86
CA ASN A 189 12.57 -5.77 7.51
C ASN A 189 11.74 -6.71 6.64
N LYS A 190 10.65 -7.25 7.20
CA LYS A 190 9.79 -8.23 6.54
C LYS A 190 9.11 -7.72 5.26
N LEU A 191 8.85 -6.42 5.14
CA LEU A 191 8.24 -5.86 3.93
C LEU A 191 9.14 -6.07 2.70
N VAL A 192 10.45 -6.15 2.90
CA VAL A 192 11.44 -6.36 1.84
C VAL A 192 11.82 -7.84 1.74
N ASN A 193 12.08 -8.48 2.88
CA ASN A 193 12.64 -9.83 2.92
C ASN A 193 11.61 -10.94 2.69
N GLU A 194 10.36 -10.76 3.14
CA GLU A 194 9.32 -11.80 3.09
C GLU A 194 8.25 -11.53 2.03
N ARG A 195 8.38 -10.44 1.25
CA ARG A 195 7.39 -9.98 0.26
C ARG A 195 5.95 -9.87 0.80
N LEU A 196 5.80 -9.75 2.12
CA LEU A 196 4.52 -9.57 2.79
C LEU A 196 4.09 -8.12 2.64
N GLY A 197 2.87 -7.89 2.15
CA GLY A 197 2.31 -6.54 2.10
C GLY A 197 1.92 -6.08 3.50
N LEU A 198 2.09 -4.79 3.82
CA LEU A 198 1.55 -4.20 5.06
C LEU A 198 0.03 -4.45 5.17
N ARG A 199 -0.67 -4.56 4.03
CA ARG A 199 -2.06 -5.02 3.90
C ARG A 199 -2.31 -6.37 4.60
N ASP A 200 -1.46 -7.37 4.36
CA ASP A 200 -1.65 -8.73 4.90
C ASP A 200 -1.49 -8.74 6.42
N ILE A 201 -0.57 -7.92 6.92
CA ILE A 201 -0.32 -7.76 8.36
C ILE A 201 -1.51 -7.07 9.03
N ILE A 202 -2.07 -6.05 8.40
CA ILE A 202 -3.30 -5.40 8.88
C ILE A 202 -4.47 -6.38 8.90
N LEU A 203 -4.62 -7.18 7.84
CA LEU A 203 -5.63 -8.25 7.77
C LEU A 203 -5.47 -9.25 8.92
N ASP A 204 -4.24 -9.62 9.27
CA ASP A 204 -3.97 -10.51 10.40
C ASP A 204 -4.38 -9.86 11.73
N LEU A 205 -4.03 -8.60 11.94
CA LEU A 205 -4.42 -7.84 13.12
C LEU A 205 -5.95 -7.77 13.27
N GLU A 206 -6.65 -7.47 12.18
CA GLU A 206 -8.11 -7.43 12.12
C GLU A 206 -8.72 -8.77 12.49
N ASN A 207 -8.27 -9.85 11.84
CA ASN A 207 -8.88 -11.18 11.98
C ASN A 207 -8.51 -11.89 13.30
N LEU A 208 -7.29 -11.70 13.80
CA LEU A 208 -6.78 -12.47 14.93
C LEU A 208 -7.02 -11.80 16.27
N VAL A 209 -7.12 -10.46 16.30
CA VAL A 209 -7.22 -9.69 17.55
C VAL A 209 -8.43 -8.75 17.54
N LEU A 210 -8.49 -7.84 16.56
CA LEU A 210 -9.38 -6.69 16.65
C LEU A 210 -10.87 -7.06 16.49
N ALA A 211 -11.17 -8.12 15.73
CA ALA A 211 -12.53 -8.64 15.59
C ALA A 211 -13.18 -9.00 16.94
N ASN A 212 -12.38 -9.38 17.95
CA ASN A 212 -12.86 -9.76 19.28
C ASN A 212 -12.63 -8.69 20.35
N ALA A 213 -12.04 -7.54 19.98
CA ALA A 213 -11.64 -6.50 20.93
C ALA A 213 -12.73 -5.46 21.23
N GLY A 214 -13.82 -5.43 20.45
CA GLY A 214 -14.93 -4.47 20.66
C GLY A 214 -14.55 -3.01 20.38
N VAL A 215 -13.49 -2.79 19.61
CA VAL A 215 -12.95 -1.48 19.23
C VAL A 215 -13.09 -1.25 17.73
N ASP A 216 -12.93 0.00 17.30
CA ASP A 216 -12.75 0.30 15.89
C ASP A 216 -11.35 -0.17 15.47
N ALA A 217 -11.30 -1.30 14.75
CA ALA A 217 -10.06 -1.93 14.31
C ALA A 217 -9.17 -0.97 13.51
N PHE A 218 -9.79 -0.15 12.65
CA PHE A 218 -9.09 0.81 11.83
C PHE A 218 -8.41 1.88 12.70
N GLU A 219 -9.13 2.49 13.65
CA GLU A 219 -8.55 3.53 14.52
C GLU A 219 -7.41 2.98 15.39
N GLU A 220 -7.52 1.77 15.90
CA GLU A 220 -6.46 1.18 16.73
C GLU A 220 -5.21 0.80 15.91
N VAL A 221 -5.37 0.24 14.70
CA VAL A 221 -4.24 0.00 13.79
C VAL A 221 -3.49 1.29 13.50
N PHE A 222 -4.20 2.39 13.22
CA PHE A 222 -3.59 3.68 12.96
C PHE A 222 -2.78 4.21 14.15
N LYS A 223 -3.32 4.15 15.36
CA LYS A 223 -2.60 4.60 16.56
C LYS A 223 -1.30 3.82 16.75
N LEU A 224 -1.31 2.52 16.47
CA LEU A 224 -0.12 1.68 16.54
C LEU A 224 0.90 2.03 15.45
N ILE A 225 0.46 2.27 14.22
CA ILE A 225 1.31 2.73 13.11
C ILE A 225 2.02 4.03 13.51
N TYR A 226 1.31 5.01 14.06
CA TYR A 226 1.93 6.27 14.47
C TYR A 226 2.86 6.15 15.66
N ALA A 227 2.51 5.34 16.67
CA ALA A 227 3.42 5.05 17.77
C ALA A 227 4.71 4.40 17.28
N LYS A 228 4.61 3.49 16.31
CA LYS A 228 5.74 2.84 15.66
C LYS A 228 6.59 3.81 14.83
N LEU A 229 5.95 4.65 14.02
CA LEU A 229 6.63 5.71 13.27
C LEU A 229 7.44 6.58 14.23
N TYR A 230 6.81 7.09 15.28
CA TYR A 230 7.51 7.92 16.25
C TYR A 230 8.71 7.19 16.88
N ASP A 231 8.56 5.90 17.17
CA ASP A 231 9.63 5.09 17.74
C ASP A 231 10.85 4.96 16.80
N GLU A 232 10.62 4.70 15.52
CA GLU A 232 11.67 4.64 14.50
C GLU A 232 12.35 6.00 14.33
N TRP A 233 11.57 7.08 14.24
CA TRP A 233 12.10 8.45 14.18
C TRP A 233 12.94 8.79 15.41
N ALA A 234 12.46 8.46 16.62
CA ALA A 234 13.16 8.72 17.86
C ALA A 234 14.43 7.86 17.99
N ALA A 235 14.39 6.60 17.54
CA ALA A 235 15.58 5.76 17.49
C ALA A 235 16.67 6.36 16.61
N GLU A 236 16.31 6.96 15.47
CA GLU A 236 17.27 7.61 14.59
C GLU A 236 17.79 8.96 15.13
N ASN A 237 16.92 9.77 15.73
CA ASN A 237 17.17 11.19 16.00
C ASN A 237 17.43 11.53 17.47
N ASP A 238 17.08 10.69 18.44
CA ASP A 238 17.36 10.92 19.87
C ASP A 238 18.63 10.15 20.31
N PRO A 239 19.75 10.83 20.60
CA PRO A 239 20.99 10.17 21.02
C PRO A 239 20.83 9.30 22.28
N ARG A 240 19.88 9.65 23.16
CA ARG A 240 19.60 8.89 24.40
C ARG A 240 19.05 7.50 24.11
N ARG A 241 18.40 7.31 22.96
CA ARG A 241 17.86 6.02 22.51
C ARG A 241 18.94 5.03 22.08
N LYS A 242 20.16 5.49 21.79
CA LYS A 242 21.26 4.63 21.29
C LYS A 242 20.82 3.73 20.13
N LYS A 243 20.01 4.29 19.20
CA LYS A 243 19.44 3.57 18.04
C LYS A 243 18.50 2.40 18.38
N LEU A 244 18.13 2.17 19.64
CA LEU A 244 17.22 1.09 20.04
C LEU A 244 15.78 1.39 19.67
N ILE A 245 15.04 0.35 19.26
CA ILE A 245 13.59 0.32 19.02
C ILE A 245 12.88 -0.12 20.31
N GLN A 246 11.85 0.63 20.72
CA GLN A 246 11.04 0.36 21.91
C GLN A 246 9.65 -0.18 21.55
N PHE A 247 9.20 0.00 20.31
CA PHE A 247 7.98 -0.60 19.77
C PHE A 247 8.20 -2.10 19.55
N ARG A 248 8.22 -2.85 20.67
CA ARG A 248 8.43 -4.29 20.70
C ARG A 248 7.53 -4.94 21.74
N ALA A 249 7.18 -6.19 21.52
CA ALA A 249 6.39 -7.00 22.45
C ALA A 249 7.29 -7.66 23.52
N THR A 250 8.16 -6.87 24.17
CA THR A 250 9.14 -7.34 25.16
C THR A 250 8.70 -7.02 26.59
N GLY A 251 8.87 -7.97 27.52
CA GLY A 251 8.41 -7.85 28.91
C GLY A 251 6.93 -8.20 29.13
N SER A 252 6.41 -7.84 30.31
CA SER A 252 5.05 -8.13 30.76
C SER A 252 3.99 -7.24 30.08
N TYR A 253 2.72 -7.67 30.07
CA TYR A 253 1.63 -6.88 29.46
C TYR A 253 1.54 -5.43 29.98
N PRO A 254 1.66 -5.15 31.30
CA PRO A 254 1.66 -3.78 31.79
C PRO A 254 2.84 -2.95 31.26
N GLU A 255 4.04 -3.54 31.19
CA GLU A 255 5.24 -2.85 30.68
C GLU A 255 5.13 -2.52 29.19
N ILE A 256 4.59 -3.45 28.40
CA ILE A 256 4.30 -3.23 26.98
C ILE A 256 3.24 -2.11 26.86
N PHE A 257 2.17 -2.18 27.65
CA PHE A 257 1.10 -1.21 27.60
C PHE A 257 1.58 0.21 27.89
N GLU A 258 2.33 0.41 28.97
CA GLU A 258 2.88 1.71 29.34
C GLU A 258 3.85 2.24 28.27
N ARG A 259 4.75 1.39 27.77
CA ARG A 259 5.74 1.78 26.76
C ARG A 259 5.08 2.23 25.45
N ILE A 260 4.14 1.44 24.94
CA ILE A 260 3.49 1.73 23.66
C ILE A 260 2.56 2.95 23.78
N ASN A 261 1.84 3.11 24.89
CA ASN A 261 1.06 4.32 25.14
C ASN A 261 1.95 5.56 25.30
N SER A 262 3.13 5.42 25.91
CA SER A 262 4.11 6.51 26.01
C SER A 262 4.60 6.94 24.62
N LEU A 263 4.98 5.98 23.75
CA LEU A 263 5.35 6.27 22.37
C LEU A 263 4.22 6.96 21.60
N PHE A 264 2.99 6.46 21.74
CA PHE A 264 1.83 7.08 21.10
C PHE A 264 1.59 8.51 21.59
N LYS A 265 1.72 8.76 22.90
CA LYS A 265 1.57 10.11 23.48
C LYS A 265 2.62 11.07 22.94
N GLU A 266 3.86 10.63 22.76
CA GLU A 266 4.89 11.46 22.15
C GLU A 266 4.67 11.66 20.65
N ALA A 267 4.13 10.66 19.93
CA ALA A 267 3.68 10.81 18.54
C ALA A 267 2.61 11.91 18.41
N VAL A 268 1.60 11.90 19.28
CA VAL A 268 0.55 12.94 19.33
C VAL A 268 1.14 14.33 19.58
N LYS A 269 2.13 14.45 20.48
CA LYS A 269 2.82 15.73 20.74
C LYS A 269 3.66 16.20 19.55
N LYS A 270 4.30 15.27 18.83
CA LYS A 270 5.14 15.58 17.68
C LYS A 270 4.31 15.99 16.46
N TRP A 271 3.14 15.39 16.30
CA TRP A 271 2.24 15.56 15.14
C TRP A 271 0.84 15.98 15.59
N GLN A 272 0.76 17.13 16.24
CA GLN A 272 -0.48 17.64 16.86
C GLN A 272 -1.61 17.87 15.86
N GLU A 273 -1.29 18.10 14.59
CA GLU A 273 -2.26 18.34 13.51
C GLU A 273 -2.98 17.06 13.04
N VAL A 274 -2.52 15.89 13.46
CA VAL A 274 -3.05 14.58 13.06
C VAL A 274 -4.09 14.05 14.05
N PHE A 275 -3.88 14.30 15.34
CA PHE A 275 -4.61 13.67 16.43
C PHE A 275 -5.40 14.69 17.22
N LEU A 276 -6.54 14.25 17.76
CA LEU A 276 -7.31 15.08 18.68
C LEU A 276 -6.67 15.06 20.06
N GLN A 277 -6.78 16.18 20.79
CA GLN A 277 -6.33 16.27 22.16
C GLN A 277 -7.09 15.25 23.03
N GLY A 278 -6.39 14.22 23.50
CA GLY A 278 -6.97 13.14 24.32
C GLY A 278 -7.10 11.78 23.61
N ASP A 279 -6.66 11.65 22.36
CA ASP A 279 -6.57 10.35 21.69
C ASP A 279 -5.72 9.37 22.52
N LYS A 280 -6.25 8.14 22.69
CA LYS A 280 -5.61 7.05 23.42
C LYS A 280 -5.83 5.71 22.72
N ILE A 281 -4.95 4.76 22.94
CA ILE A 281 -5.12 3.36 22.52
C ILE A 281 -6.19 2.73 23.44
N ASN A 282 -7.21 2.13 22.85
CA ASN A 282 -8.34 1.51 23.58
C ASN A 282 -8.22 -0.02 23.66
N LEU A 283 -7.09 -0.58 23.24
CA LEU A 283 -6.79 -2.00 23.37
C LEU A 283 -6.52 -2.38 24.83
N THR A 284 -6.98 -3.57 25.24
CA THR A 284 -6.57 -4.17 26.51
C THR A 284 -5.07 -4.51 26.46
N PRO A 285 -4.36 -4.59 27.61
CA PRO A 285 -2.93 -4.92 27.62
C PRO A 285 -2.56 -6.20 26.84
N PRO A 286 -3.34 -7.31 26.92
CA PRO A 286 -3.05 -8.48 26.12
C PRO A 286 -3.29 -8.27 24.61
N HIS A 287 -4.41 -7.64 24.21
CA HIS A 287 -4.67 -7.35 22.79
C HIS A 287 -3.59 -6.44 22.19
N LEU A 288 -3.15 -5.43 22.95
CA LEU A 288 -2.08 -4.53 22.55
C LEU A 288 -0.77 -5.28 22.32
N ALA A 289 -0.39 -6.17 23.24
CA ALA A 289 0.84 -6.94 23.11
C ALA A 289 0.83 -7.87 21.88
N VAL A 290 -0.32 -8.46 21.56
CA VAL A 290 -0.48 -9.22 20.31
C VAL A 290 -0.33 -8.29 19.11
N CYS A 291 -1.04 -7.17 19.05
CA CYS A 291 -0.94 -6.26 17.90
C CYS A 291 0.50 -5.74 17.67
N VAL A 292 1.20 -5.39 18.75
CA VAL A 292 2.60 -4.95 18.70
C VAL A 292 3.51 -6.04 18.14
N SER A 293 3.26 -7.31 18.48
CA SER A 293 4.08 -8.43 18.00
C SER A 293 4.03 -8.62 16.47
N PHE A 294 2.95 -8.22 15.81
CA PHE A 294 2.84 -8.27 14.35
C PHE A 294 3.56 -7.11 13.66
N LEU A 295 3.66 -5.96 14.35
CA LEU A 295 4.21 -4.73 13.77
C LEU A 295 5.68 -4.47 14.16
N GLN A 296 6.21 -5.11 15.20
CA GLN A 296 7.52 -4.78 15.79
C GLN A 296 8.73 -4.95 14.86
N ASP A 297 8.69 -5.92 13.93
CA ASP A 297 9.81 -6.27 13.03
C ASP A 297 9.60 -5.78 11.58
N ILE A 298 8.65 -4.86 11.38
CA ILE A 298 8.48 -4.10 10.13
C ILE A 298 9.23 -2.79 10.27
N LYS A 299 9.84 -2.25 9.23
CA LYS A 299 10.21 -0.83 9.19
C LYS A 299 9.13 -0.06 8.44
N LEU A 300 8.77 1.14 8.90
CA LEU A 300 7.80 2.01 8.21
C LEU A 300 8.46 3.30 7.69
N PHE A 301 9.33 3.93 8.47
CA PHE A 301 10.04 5.13 8.05
C PHE A 301 11.00 4.83 6.91
N ASN A 302 10.93 5.67 5.87
CA ASN A 302 11.64 5.47 4.61
C ASN A 302 11.55 4.00 4.15
N SER A 303 10.39 3.37 4.30
CA SER A 303 10.11 2.09 3.65
C SER A 303 9.43 2.37 2.32
N ASN A 304 9.39 1.38 1.43
CA ASN A 304 8.79 1.61 0.13
C ASN A 304 7.34 2.06 0.31
N LEU A 305 7.07 3.32 -0.01
CA LEU A 305 5.78 3.90 0.26
C LEU A 305 4.70 3.32 -0.64
N GLN A 306 5.03 2.65 -1.76
CA GLN A 306 4.05 1.89 -2.53
C GLN A 306 3.43 0.76 -1.69
N ILE A 307 4.23 0.05 -0.88
CA ILE A 307 3.76 -1.00 0.05
C ILE A 307 2.87 -0.40 1.14
N ILE A 308 3.22 0.80 1.60
CA ILE A 308 2.48 1.53 2.63
C ILE A 308 1.17 2.07 2.06
N ASP A 309 1.21 2.59 0.84
CA ASP A 309 0.10 3.20 0.13
C ASP A 309 -0.93 2.16 -0.34
N GLU A 310 -0.49 0.96 -0.74
CA GLU A 310 -1.36 -0.21 -0.96
C GLU A 310 -2.10 -0.64 0.33
N ALA A 311 -1.38 -0.66 1.45
CA ALA A 311 -1.94 -1.03 2.74
C ALA A 311 -2.93 0.00 3.28
N PHE A 312 -2.65 1.29 3.05
CA PHE A 312 -3.60 2.34 3.33
C PHE A 312 -4.81 2.27 2.40
N GLU A 313 -4.64 2.07 1.09
CA GLU A 313 -5.75 1.88 0.14
C GLU A 313 -6.70 0.75 0.60
N TYR A 314 -6.14 -0.37 1.08
CA TYR A 314 -6.93 -1.45 1.68
C TYR A 314 -7.72 -0.99 2.91
N LEU A 315 -7.04 -0.36 3.88
CA LEU A 315 -7.67 0.14 5.10
C LEU A 315 -8.80 1.13 4.80
N VAL A 316 -8.57 2.08 3.90
CA VAL A 316 -9.58 3.09 3.58
C VAL A 316 -10.77 2.47 2.84
N THR A 317 -10.52 1.48 1.98
CA THR A 317 -11.59 0.75 1.28
C THR A 317 -12.52 0.03 2.25
N GLN A 318 -12.00 -0.58 3.31
CA GLN A 318 -12.84 -1.24 4.33
C GLN A 318 -13.72 -0.24 5.07
N VAL A 319 -13.17 0.93 5.38
CA VAL A 319 -13.88 2.02 6.06
C VAL A 319 -14.93 2.69 5.16
N ALA A 320 -14.68 2.77 3.86
CA ALA A 320 -15.55 3.42 2.87
C ALA A 320 -16.74 2.57 2.42
N LYS A 321 -16.80 1.26 2.74
CA LYS A 321 -17.91 0.35 2.39
C LYS A 321 -19.29 0.80 2.89
N GLY A 322 -19.36 1.80 3.77
CA GLY A 322 -20.61 2.42 4.23
C GLY A 322 -20.91 3.79 3.58
N SER A 323 -21.74 3.79 2.53
CA SER A 323 -22.79 4.82 2.26
C SER A 323 -22.53 6.18 1.56
N LYS A 324 -21.36 6.53 0.99
CA LYS A 324 -21.17 7.91 0.43
C LYS A 324 -20.67 8.09 -1.01
N GLY A 325 -20.47 7.03 -1.80
CA GLY A 325 -19.94 7.17 -3.18
C GLY A 325 -18.53 7.77 -3.22
N GLN A 326 -17.77 7.57 -2.14
CA GLN A 326 -16.35 7.89 -2.04
C GLN A 326 -15.58 6.73 -2.69
N TYR A 327 -14.75 7.05 -3.67
CA TYR A 327 -13.96 6.09 -4.44
C TYR A 327 -12.52 6.58 -4.48
N PHE A 328 -11.56 5.70 -4.20
CA PHE A 328 -10.15 6.05 -4.32
C PHE A 328 -9.71 5.96 -5.78
N THR A 329 -8.87 6.91 -6.19
CA THR A 329 -8.26 6.91 -7.52
C THR A 329 -7.25 5.78 -7.60
N VAL A 330 -7.37 4.94 -8.62
CA VAL A 330 -6.43 3.84 -8.82
C VAL A 330 -5.05 4.38 -9.20
N ARG A 331 -3.99 3.82 -8.63
CA ARG A 331 -2.60 4.31 -8.76
C ARG A 331 -2.18 4.56 -10.19
N HIS A 332 -2.41 3.60 -11.09
CA HIS A 332 -2.04 3.78 -12.48
C HIS A 332 -2.80 4.91 -13.21
N VAL A 333 -4.02 5.25 -12.76
CA VAL A 333 -4.75 6.41 -13.26
C VAL A 333 -4.13 7.71 -12.74
N ILE A 334 -3.69 7.70 -11.47
CA ILE A 334 -2.97 8.84 -10.88
C ILE A 334 -1.65 9.06 -11.61
N ASP A 335 -0.84 8.02 -11.80
CA ASP A 335 0.46 8.09 -12.49
C ASP A 335 0.31 8.67 -13.90
N MET A 336 -0.68 8.18 -14.66
CA MET A 336 -1.02 8.73 -15.97
C MET A 336 -1.40 10.21 -15.89
N ALA A 337 -2.28 10.58 -14.95
CA ALA A 337 -2.72 11.97 -14.81
C ALA A 337 -1.58 12.91 -14.42
N VAL A 338 -0.75 12.51 -13.44
CA VAL A 338 0.44 13.24 -13.01
C VAL A 338 1.42 13.38 -14.16
N LYS A 339 1.72 12.28 -14.88
CA LYS A 339 2.63 12.32 -16.02
C LYS A 339 2.12 13.26 -17.10
N MET A 340 0.86 13.14 -17.53
CA MET A 340 0.26 14.00 -18.55
C MET A 340 0.25 15.48 -18.15
N LEU A 341 0.00 15.80 -16.88
CA LEU A 341 0.09 17.18 -16.40
C LEU A 341 1.54 17.64 -16.19
N ASN A 342 2.50 16.77 -15.94
CA ASN A 342 3.92 17.11 -15.78
C ASN A 342 4.16 18.27 -14.78
N PRO A 343 3.76 18.14 -13.50
CA PRO A 343 4.00 19.18 -12.50
C PRO A 343 5.50 19.49 -12.34
N LYS A 344 5.83 20.75 -12.03
CA LYS A 344 7.20 21.25 -11.84
C LYS A 344 7.48 21.66 -10.38
N TRP A 345 8.74 21.88 -10.05
CA TRP A 345 9.19 22.14 -8.67
C TRP A 345 8.77 23.53 -8.14
N GLU A 346 8.52 24.48 -9.04
CA GLU A 346 8.07 25.82 -8.71
C GLU A 346 6.54 25.93 -8.56
N GLU A 347 5.80 24.96 -9.12
CA GLU A 347 4.35 24.95 -9.25
C GLU A 347 3.62 24.50 -7.97
N TYR A 348 2.49 25.13 -7.70
CA TYR A 348 1.56 24.79 -6.62
C TYR A 348 0.52 23.77 -7.08
N ILE A 349 0.38 22.70 -6.31
CA ILE A 349 -0.49 21.56 -6.61
C ILE A 349 -1.57 21.45 -5.55
N ILE A 350 -2.81 21.17 -5.95
CA ILE A 350 -3.88 20.84 -5.02
C ILE A 350 -4.76 19.68 -5.51
N ASP A 351 -5.16 18.80 -4.60
CA ASP A 351 -6.31 17.91 -4.76
C ASP A 351 -7.46 18.41 -3.88
N THR A 352 -8.58 18.78 -4.50
CA THR A 352 -9.74 19.36 -3.80
C THR A 352 -10.74 18.32 -3.27
N ALA A 353 -10.49 17.04 -3.52
CA ALA A 353 -11.20 15.89 -2.99
C ALA A 353 -10.19 14.77 -2.67
N ALA A 354 -9.23 15.11 -1.80
CA ALA A 354 -7.96 14.42 -1.68
C ALA A 354 -8.04 12.99 -1.17
N GLY A 355 -9.09 12.60 -0.44
CA GLY A 355 -9.17 11.30 0.20
C GLY A 355 -7.93 11.01 1.04
N SER A 356 -7.19 9.98 0.68
CA SER A 356 -5.92 9.58 1.32
C SER A 356 -4.68 10.29 0.75
N CYS A 357 -4.85 11.34 -0.06
CA CYS A 357 -3.77 12.08 -0.73
C CYS A 357 -2.96 11.30 -1.78
N GLY A 358 -3.57 10.31 -2.46
CA GLY A 358 -2.88 9.61 -3.55
C GLY A 358 -2.40 10.54 -4.67
N CYS A 359 -3.24 11.47 -5.12
CA CYS A 359 -2.90 12.39 -6.22
C CYS A 359 -1.74 13.34 -5.87
N THR A 360 -1.81 13.97 -4.71
CA THR A 360 -0.77 14.88 -4.21
C THR A 360 0.53 14.14 -3.97
N MET A 361 0.44 12.92 -3.43
CA MET A 361 1.61 12.11 -3.14
C MET A 361 2.36 11.70 -4.42
N HIS A 362 1.67 11.17 -5.43
CA HIS A 362 2.30 10.83 -6.70
C HIS A 362 2.88 12.08 -7.42
N SER A 363 2.23 13.24 -7.27
CA SER A 363 2.73 14.50 -7.82
C SER A 363 4.08 14.92 -7.19
N ILE A 364 4.21 14.75 -5.87
CA ILE A 364 5.46 15.02 -5.14
C ILE A 364 6.61 14.19 -5.73
N PHE A 365 6.38 12.89 -5.96
CA PHE A 365 7.43 12.00 -6.49
C PHE A 365 7.78 12.25 -7.93
N HIS A 366 6.80 12.61 -8.75
CA HIS A 366 7.07 13.06 -10.11
C HIS A 366 8.06 14.24 -10.10
N VAL A 367 7.83 15.24 -9.25
CA VAL A 367 8.71 16.40 -9.12
C VAL A 367 10.08 16.05 -8.52
N TRP A 368 10.13 15.09 -7.60
CA TRP A 368 11.38 14.64 -6.98
C TRP A 368 12.28 13.82 -7.91
N GLY A 369 11.87 13.55 -9.15
CA GLY A 369 12.67 12.77 -10.10
C GLY A 369 12.49 11.26 -9.94
N GLY A 370 11.30 10.81 -9.53
CA GLY A 370 10.84 9.43 -9.62
C GLY A 370 10.39 8.82 -8.29
N GLU A 371 10.32 7.48 -8.23
CA GLU A 371 9.67 6.74 -7.15
C GLU A 371 10.27 6.97 -5.74
N LEU A 372 9.46 6.61 -4.76
CA LEU A 372 9.79 6.57 -3.35
C LEU A 372 10.96 5.65 -3.03
N THR A 373 12.04 6.22 -2.53
CA THR A 373 13.15 5.43 -1.99
C THR A 373 13.14 5.42 -0.47
N SER A 374 13.86 4.47 0.10
CA SER A 374 14.17 4.43 1.52
C SER A 374 15.16 5.49 1.99
N GLN A 375 15.55 6.41 1.11
CA GLN A 375 16.44 7.51 1.47
C GLN A 375 15.64 8.66 2.05
N LYS A 376 16.22 9.29 3.08
CA LYS A 376 15.64 10.49 3.66
C LYS A 376 15.57 11.59 2.60
N PRO A 377 14.43 12.29 2.43
CA PRO A 377 14.31 13.36 1.46
C PRO A 377 15.36 14.46 1.70
N GLU A 378 15.84 15.06 0.60
CA GLU A 378 16.67 16.26 0.65
C GLU A 378 15.85 17.46 1.16
N GLN A 379 16.54 18.48 1.67
CA GLN A 379 15.85 19.63 2.29
C GLN A 379 14.88 20.33 1.31
N TRP A 380 15.25 20.45 0.04
CA TRP A 380 14.38 21.07 -0.97
C TRP A 380 13.15 20.21 -1.27
N GLN A 381 13.26 18.88 -1.21
CA GLN A 381 12.15 17.94 -1.39
C GLN A 381 11.13 18.11 -0.27
N THR A 382 11.60 18.13 0.98
CA THR A 382 10.77 18.42 2.15
C THR A 382 10.12 19.81 2.04
N ASN A 383 10.87 20.84 1.64
CA ASN A 383 10.32 22.20 1.48
C ASN A 383 9.26 22.27 0.38
N TYR A 384 9.50 21.61 -0.77
CA TYR A 384 8.55 21.53 -1.87
C TYR A 384 7.21 20.94 -1.41
N ALA A 385 7.24 19.75 -0.79
CA ALA A 385 6.03 19.10 -0.31
C ALA A 385 5.30 19.97 0.75
N ALA A 386 6.07 20.59 1.65
CA ALA A 386 5.55 21.44 2.71
C ALA A 386 4.99 22.79 2.27
N GLU A 387 5.40 23.34 1.13
CA GLU A 387 5.04 24.70 0.70
C GLU A 387 4.18 24.73 -0.56
N LYS A 388 4.26 23.70 -1.41
CA LYS A 388 3.70 23.70 -2.75
C LYS A 388 2.52 22.74 -2.94
N VAL A 389 2.37 21.73 -2.09
CA VAL A 389 1.39 20.67 -2.30
C VAL A 389 0.30 20.72 -1.22
N PHE A 390 -0.95 20.67 -1.64
CA PHE A 390 -2.13 20.90 -0.80
C PHE A 390 -3.21 19.83 -1.03
N GLY A 391 -3.98 19.49 0.00
CA GLY A 391 -5.10 18.54 -0.10
C GLY A 391 -6.30 19.00 0.72
N LEU A 392 -7.51 18.84 0.18
CA LEU A 392 -8.77 19.13 0.88
C LEU A 392 -9.67 17.89 0.88
N ASP A 393 -10.17 17.51 2.05
CA ASP A 393 -11.21 16.49 2.16
C ASP A 393 -12.16 16.80 3.32
N PHE A 394 -13.43 16.38 3.23
CA PHE A 394 -14.41 16.63 4.29
C PHE A 394 -14.44 15.51 5.35
N ASP A 395 -13.95 14.31 5.02
CA ASP A 395 -13.95 13.15 5.88
C ASP A 395 -12.73 13.14 6.81
N ALA A 396 -12.98 13.17 8.11
CA ALA A 396 -11.92 13.27 9.13
C ALA A 396 -10.95 12.09 9.10
N ARG A 397 -11.44 10.87 8.78
CA ARG A 397 -10.59 9.67 8.71
C ARG A 397 -9.67 9.74 7.49
N SER A 398 -10.21 10.13 6.35
CA SER A 398 -9.43 10.32 5.11
C SER A 398 -8.33 11.35 5.29
N VAL A 399 -8.62 12.50 5.91
CA VAL A 399 -7.61 13.51 6.26
C VAL A 399 -6.54 12.92 7.18
N LYS A 400 -6.90 12.16 8.21
CA LYS A 400 -5.94 11.52 9.13
C LYS A 400 -5.02 10.52 8.44
N ILE A 401 -5.54 9.77 7.46
CA ILE A 401 -4.77 8.85 6.59
C ILE A 401 -3.80 9.64 5.72
N ALA A 402 -4.32 10.67 5.04
CA ALA A 402 -3.52 11.55 4.19
C ALA A 402 -2.35 12.14 4.96
N LYS A 403 -2.59 12.68 6.18
CA LYS A 403 -1.52 13.20 7.04
C LYS A 403 -0.48 12.12 7.41
N ALA A 404 -0.91 10.86 7.55
CA ALA A 404 0.00 9.74 7.85
C ALA A 404 0.95 9.47 6.68
N ILE A 405 0.38 9.33 5.49
CA ILE A 405 1.12 9.01 4.25
C ILE A 405 2.14 10.10 3.97
N ASN A 406 1.69 11.35 4.03
CA ASN A 406 2.50 12.55 3.92
C ASN A 406 3.71 12.53 4.87
N LEU A 407 3.45 12.28 6.16
CA LEU A 407 4.50 12.19 7.17
C LEU A 407 5.50 11.07 6.88
N ILE A 408 5.01 9.90 6.45
CA ILE A 408 5.85 8.76 6.10
C ILE A 408 6.71 9.07 4.87
N ALA A 409 6.17 9.85 3.92
CA ALA A 409 6.88 10.32 2.74
C ALA A 409 7.97 11.37 3.05
N GLY A 410 8.07 11.81 4.31
CA GLY A 410 9.11 12.73 4.76
C GLY A 410 8.86 14.20 4.39
N ASP A 411 7.59 14.57 4.17
CA ASP A 411 7.20 15.96 3.91
C ASP A 411 7.33 16.88 5.13
N GLY A 412 7.30 16.32 6.35
CA GLY A 412 7.50 17.02 7.62
C GLY A 412 6.45 18.08 7.97
N ARG A 413 5.51 18.41 7.06
CA ARG A 413 4.41 19.37 7.22
C ARG A 413 3.24 18.97 6.33
N THR A 414 2.04 19.01 6.88
CA THR A 414 0.86 18.50 6.20
C THR A 414 -0.10 19.62 5.81
N ASN A 415 -0.09 20.06 4.56
CA ASN A 415 -1.09 20.99 4.03
C ASN A 415 -2.37 20.26 3.61
N VAL A 416 -2.91 19.43 4.50
CA VAL A 416 -4.16 18.70 4.28
C VAL A 416 -5.22 19.20 5.25
N TYR A 417 -6.25 19.83 4.72
CA TYR A 417 -7.29 20.50 5.52
C TYR A 417 -8.62 19.77 5.47
N ARG A 418 -9.28 19.68 6.63
CA ARG A 418 -10.59 19.06 6.76
C ARG A 418 -11.70 20.08 6.46
N VAL A 419 -12.16 20.14 5.21
CA VAL A 419 -13.17 21.12 4.80
C VAL A 419 -14.16 20.58 3.78
N ASN A 420 -15.34 21.19 3.71
CA ASN A 420 -16.23 21.02 2.57
C ASN A 420 -15.78 21.94 1.44
N THR A 421 -15.11 21.40 0.43
CA THR A 421 -14.61 22.15 -0.73
C THR A 421 -15.72 22.95 -1.44
N LEU A 422 -16.95 22.42 -1.46
CA LEU A 422 -18.07 23.07 -2.13
C LEU A 422 -18.68 24.24 -1.33
N ASP A 423 -18.32 24.40 -0.05
CA ASP A 423 -18.86 25.47 0.81
C ASP A 423 -17.77 26.16 1.67
N PRO A 424 -17.01 27.11 1.11
CA PRO A 424 -15.94 27.83 1.83
C PRO A 424 -16.40 28.63 3.05
N ARG A 425 -17.70 28.89 3.18
CA ARG A 425 -18.25 29.61 4.34
C ARG A 425 -18.14 28.80 5.63
N THR A 426 -18.12 27.47 5.54
CA THR A 426 -18.01 26.57 6.70
C THR A 426 -16.58 26.23 7.06
N TRP A 427 -15.58 26.78 6.36
CA TRP A 427 -14.18 26.51 6.66
C TRP A 427 -13.81 27.10 8.02
N ASP A 428 -12.95 26.39 8.75
CA ASP A 428 -12.37 26.86 10.00
C ASP A 428 -11.18 27.80 9.75
N GLU A 429 -10.65 28.37 10.83
CA GLU A 429 -9.52 29.29 10.75
C GLU A 429 -8.23 28.60 10.29
N GLU A 430 -8.02 27.31 10.62
CA GLU A 430 -6.85 26.55 10.20
C GLU A 430 -6.78 26.46 8.67
N ALA A 431 -7.85 26.03 8.02
CA ALA A 431 -7.91 25.94 6.57
C ALA A 431 -7.82 27.32 5.90
N ARG A 432 -8.47 28.34 6.47
CA ARG A 432 -8.41 29.70 5.96
C ARG A 432 -7.00 30.26 5.99
N ILE A 433 -6.32 30.17 7.13
CA ILE A 433 -4.94 30.63 7.28
C ILE A 433 -4.01 29.87 6.33
N GLY A 434 -4.14 28.55 6.27
CA GLY A 434 -3.32 27.68 5.43
C GLY A 434 -3.41 27.98 3.94
N LEU A 435 -4.60 28.34 3.45
CA LEU A 435 -4.84 28.62 2.02
C LEU A 435 -4.79 30.11 1.66
N ARG A 436 -4.68 31.01 2.65
CA ARG A 436 -4.74 32.46 2.43
C ARG A 436 -3.69 32.97 1.44
N SER A 437 -2.49 32.41 1.51
CA SER A 437 -1.38 32.78 0.61
C SER A 437 -1.66 32.43 -0.85
N ARG A 438 -2.68 31.60 -1.12
CA ARG A 438 -3.05 31.12 -2.45
C ARG A 438 -4.32 31.73 -3.01
N LEU A 439 -4.97 32.65 -2.31
CA LEU A 439 -6.11 33.39 -2.85
C LEU A 439 -5.67 34.27 -4.02
N SER A 440 -6.46 34.25 -5.10
CA SER A 440 -6.25 35.14 -6.24
C SER A 440 -6.43 36.60 -5.83
N HIS A 441 -5.59 37.45 -6.41
CA HIS A 441 -5.69 38.91 -6.28
C HIS A 441 -6.22 39.47 -7.59
N PHE A 442 -7.13 40.46 -7.49
CA PHE A 442 -7.74 41.10 -8.64
C PHE A 442 -7.48 42.61 -8.61
N ASP A 443 -7.33 43.21 -9.79
CA ASP A 443 -7.16 44.67 -9.93
C ASP A 443 -8.41 45.46 -9.50
N ASP A 444 -9.60 44.84 -9.59
CA ASP A 444 -10.85 45.43 -9.06
C ASP A 444 -10.92 45.20 -7.55
N ASP A 445 -10.82 46.29 -6.77
CA ASP A 445 -10.85 46.25 -5.30
C ASP A 445 -12.07 45.54 -4.73
N LYS A 446 -13.27 45.73 -5.32
CA LYS A 446 -14.50 45.10 -4.80
C LYS A 446 -14.48 43.61 -5.05
N LYS A 447 -14.03 43.18 -6.23
CA LYS A 447 -13.86 41.76 -6.58
C LYS A 447 -12.79 41.13 -5.70
N ASN A 448 -11.68 41.83 -5.47
CA ASN A 448 -10.61 41.38 -4.59
C ASN A 448 -11.09 41.21 -3.16
N ASP A 449 -11.68 42.24 -2.55
CA ASP A 449 -12.22 42.20 -1.18
C ASP A 449 -13.26 41.08 -1.02
N TRP A 450 -14.12 40.91 -2.01
CA TRP A 450 -15.09 39.82 -2.02
C TRP A 450 -14.40 38.46 -2.07
N ASN A 451 -13.38 38.28 -2.92
CA ASN A 451 -12.65 37.02 -3.01
C ASN A 451 -11.90 36.69 -1.70
N GLN A 452 -11.20 37.67 -1.15
CA GLN A 452 -10.42 37.54 0.09
C GLN A 452 -11.31 37.17 1.29
N LYS A 453 -12.58 37.59 1.28
CA LYS A 453 -13.56 37.24 2.31
C LYS A 453 -14.23 35.87 2.08
N ASN A 454 -14.51 35.51 0.83
CA ASN A 454 -15.34 34.36 0.49
C ASN A 454 -14.58 33.11 0.05
N TYR A 455 -13.25 33.18 -0.14
CA TYR A 455 -12.39 32.04 -0.49
C TYR A 455 -12.86 31.30 -1.74
N ARG A 456 -13.14 32.06 -2.81
CA ARG A 456 -13.66 31.52 -4.06
C ARG A 456 -12.55 31.18 -5.04
N ASN A 457 -11.76 32.16 -5.46
CA ASN A 457 -10.72 32.03 -6.48
C ASN A 457 -9.32 31.91 -5.87
N PHE A 458 -8.53 30.99 -6.40
CA PHE A 458 -7.15 30.71 -5.99
C PHE A 458 -6.20 30.64 -7.19
N ASP A 459 -4.91 30.70 -6.88
CA ASP A 459 -3.83 30.66 -7.85
C ASP A 459 -3.02 29.35 -7.73
N PHE A 460 -3.66 28.20 -7.93
CA PHE A 460 -2.96 26.91 -8.08
C PHE A 460 -2.59 26.65 -9.54
N ASP A 461 -1.44 26.05 -9.78
CA ASP A 461 -0.91 25.73 -11.11
C ASP A 461 -1.51 24.42 -11.66
N VAL A 462 -1.60 23.42 -10.78
CA VAL A 462 -1.97 22.05 -11.13
C VAL A 462 -3.03 21.52 -10.18
N ILE A 463 -4.11 20.95 -10.75
CA ILE A 463 -5.12 20.21 -9.99
C ILE A 463 -5.20 18.77 -10.49
N ILE A 464 -5.12 17.81 -9.58
CA ILE A 464 -5.37 16.40 -9.89
C ILE A 464 -6.36 15.91 -8.86
N THR A 465 -7.56 15.51 -9.30
CA THR A 465 -8.64 15.23 -8.36
C THR A 465 -9.65 14.22 -8.87
N ASN A 466 -10.25 13.49 -7.92
CA ASN A 466 -11.30 12.51 -8.16
C ASN A 466 -12.49 12.80 -7.23
N PRO A 467 -13.39 13.73 -7.62
CA PRO A 467 -14.52 14.12 -6.80
C PRO A 467 -15.56 12.98 -6.66
N PRO A 468 -16.39 13.00 -5.61
CA PRO A 468 -17.42 11.98 -5.41
C PRO A 468 -18.45 11.96 -6.55
N PHE A 469 -18.64 10.80 -7.19
CA PHE A 469 -19.52 10.65 -8.36
C PHE A 469 -21.01 10.60 -8.02
N ALA A 470 -21.36 10.27 -6.77
CA ALA A 470 -22.73 10.01 -6.38
C ALA A 470 -23.28 11.06 -5.41
N GLY A 471 -24.56 11.39 -5.60
CA GLY A 471 -25.33 12.26 -4.74
C GLY A 471 -25.54 13.66 -5.31
N ASP A 472 -26.76 14.17 -5.11
CA ASP A 472 -27.14 15.53 -5.46
C ASP A 472 -26.92 16.47 -4.27
N ILE A 473 -26.40 17.67 -4.52
CA ILE A 473 -26.50 18.80 -3.59
C ILE A 473 -27.87 19.44 -3.76
N LYS A 474 -28.61 19.55 -2.66
CA LYS A 474 -29.93 20.21 -2.59
C LYS A 474 -29.93 21.47 -1.71
N ASP A 475 -28.81 21.76 -1.04
CA ASP A 475 -28.68 22.96 -0.21
C ASP A 475 -28.60 24.18 -1.13
N SER A 476 -29.67 24.98 -1.13
CA SER A 476 -29.75 26.18 -1.96
C SER A 476 -28.60 27.14 -1.68
N ARG A 477 -28.14 27.24 -0.42
CA ARG A 477 -27.04 28.13 -0.03
C ARG A 477 -25.72 27.73 -0.70
N ILE A 478 -25.53 26.44 -1.01
CA ILE A 478 -24.39 25.97 -1.80
C ILE A 478 -24.64 26.25 -3.27
N LEU A 479 -25.82 25.87 -3.79
CA LEU A 479 -26.15 26.02 -5.22
C LEU A 479 -26.05 27.47 -5.71
N TYR A 480 -26.48 28.45 -4.91
CA TYR A 480 -26.38 29.88 -5.25
C TYR A 480 -24.93 30.37 -5.47
N GLN A 481 -23.93 29.62 -5.03
CA GLN A 481 -22.52 29.97 -5.23
C GLN A 481 -21.99 29.58 -6.62
N TYR A 482 -22.73 28.83 -7.45
CA TYR A 482 -22.19 28.22 -8.68
C TYR A 482 -23.01 28.54 -9.92
N ASP A 483 -22.41 29.13 -10.93
CA ASP A 483 -23.02 29.55 -12.20
C ASP A 483 -23.64 28.40 -12.98
N LEU A 484 -23.07 27.19 -12.91
CA LEU A 484 -23.66 25.98 -13.49
C LEU A 484 -25.08 25.67 -12.95
N THR A 485 -25.47 26.25 -11.82
CA THR A 485 -26.85 26.11 -11.31
C THR A 485 -27.85 27.08 -11.93
N GLN A 486 -27.40 28.13 -12.62
CA GLN A 486 -28.28 29.17 -13.17
C GLN A 486 -28.80 28.80 -14.57
N LYS A 487 -30.11 28.64 -14.73
CA LYS A 487 -30.75 28.42 -16.03
C LYS A 487 -30.71 29.69 -16.88
N GLU A 488 -30.96 29.53 -18.18
CA GLU A 488 -31.09 30.65 -19.13
C GLU A 488 -32.19 31.64 -18.75
N ASP A 489 -33.26 31.18 -18.08
CA ASP A 489 -34.34 32.05 -17.57
C ASP A 489 -33.97 32.79 -16.26
N GLY A 490 -32.71 32.72 -15.84
CA GLY A 490 -32.19 33.34 -14.62
C GLY A 490 -32.50 32.58 -13.33
N LYS A 491 -33.36 31.55 -13.35
CA LYS A 491 -33.69 30.76 -12.16
C LYS A 491 -32.58 29.77 -11.83
N ARG A 492 -32.43 29.42 -10.55
CA ARG A 492 -31.45 28.42 -10.10
C ARG A 492 -32.06 27.02 -10.05
N LEU A 493 -31.26 26.01 -10.34
CA LEU A 493 -31.62 24.60 -10.14
C LEU A 493 -31.80 24.32 -8.65
N ASN A 494 -32.75 23.42 -8.33
CA ASN A 494 -33.02 22.99 -6.95
C ASN A 494 -32.16 21.80 -6.50
N LYS A 495 -31.43 21.18 -7.45
CA LYS A 495 -30.47 20.12 -7.19
C LYS A 495 -29.42 20.07 -8.30
N MET A 496 -28.21 19.63 -7.97
CA MET A 496 -27.17 19.35 -8.96
C MET A 496 -26.24 18.25 -8.46
N GLY A 497 -25.70 17.43 -9.38
CA GLY A 497 -24.70 16.43 -9.05
C GLY A 497 -23.46 17.07 -8.43
N ARG A 498 -22.89 16.43 -7.41
CA ARG A 498 -21.66 16.90 -6.74
C ARG A 498 -20.50 17.01 -7.73
N ASP A 499 -20.31 15.97 -8.54
CA ASP A 499 -19.33 15.90 -9.60
C ASP A 499 -19.37 17.12 -10.53
N ILE A 500 -20.56 17.61 -10.88
CA ILE A 500 -20.74 18.80 -11.72
C ILE A 500 -20.27 20.07 -11.00
N LEU A 501 -20.64 20.24 -9.73
CA LEU A 501 -20.20 21.39 -8.94
C LEU A 501 -18.68 21.43 -8.74
N PHE A 502 -18.05 20.26 -8.63
CA PHE A 502 -16.60 20.17 -8.56
C PHE A 502 -15.89 20.62 -9.83
N ILE A 503 -16.52 20.54 -11.01
CA ILE A 503 -15.95 21.09 -12.25
C ILE A 503 -15.72 22.59 -12.07
N GLU A 504 -16.80 23.34 -11.81
CA GLU A 504 -16.72 24.79 -11.61
C GLU A 504 -15.83 25.14 -10.42
N ARG A 505 -15.97 24.43 -9.30
CA ARG A 505 -15.16 24.69 -8.11
C ARG A 505 -13.66 24.57 -8.40
N ASN A 506 -13.23 23.50 -9.06
CA ASN A 506 -11.81 23.34 -9.39
C ASN A 506 -11.31 24.41 -10.37
N LEU A 507 -12.14 24.88 -11.29
CA LEU A 507 -11.76 26.00 -12.16
C LEU A 507 -11.58 27.32 -11.40
N GLU A 508 -12.28 27.53 -10.29
CA GLU A 508 -12.01 28.66 -9.40
C GLU A 508 -10.69 28.50 -8.64
N PHE A 509 -10.29 27.27 -8.29
CA PHE A 509 -9.01 27.01 -7.64
C PHE A 509 -7.81 27.20 -8.58
N LEU A 510 -8.03 27.04 -9.88
CA LEU A 510 -6.98 27.07 -10.90
C LEU A 510 -6.65 28.51 -11.30
N LYS A 511 -5.35 28.85 -11.36
CA LYS A 511 -4.90 30.12 -11.91
C LYS A 511 -5.17 30.18 -13.43
N PRO A 512 -5.30 31.37 -14.05
CA PRO A 512 -5.28 31.50 -15.50
C PRO A 512 -4.04 30.82 -16.11
N GLY A 513 -4.23 29.98 -17.14
CA GLY A 513 -3.17 29.17 -17.74
C GLY A 513 -2.78 27.90 -16.96
N GLY A 514 -3.25 27.74 -15.72
CA GLY A 514 -3.13 26.50 -14.94
C GLY A 514 -3.88 25.34 -15.58
N ARG A 515 -3.55 24.11 -15.17
CA ARG A 515 -4.08 22.88 -15.77
C ARG A 515 -4.62 21.89 -14.74
N MET A 516 -5.61 21.11 -15.15
CA MET A 516 -6.30 20.16 -14.28
C MET A 516 -6.53 18.82 -14.97
N ALA A 517 -6.41 17.74 -14.20
CA ALA A 517 -6.98 16.43 -14.49
C ALA A 517 -8.10 16.12 -13.48
N ILE A 518 -9.30 15.85 -13.98
CA ILE A 518 -10.48 15.53 -13.14
C ILE A 518 -11.13 14.24 -13.61
N VAL A 519 -11.32 13.29 -12.68
CA VAL A 519 -12.04 12.03 -12.96
C VAL A 519 -13.54 12.28 -12.86
N LEU A 520 -14.29 11.93 -13.91
CA LEU A 520 -15.74 12.11 -13.98
C LEU A 520 -16.43 10.88 -14.58
N PRO A 521 -17.73 10.66 -14.29
CA PRO A 521 -18.53 9.67 -15.01
C PRO A 521 -18.52 9.95 -16.51
N GLN A 522 -18.33 8.92 -17.34
CA GLN A 522 -18.24 9.10 -18.80
C GLN A 522 -19.52 9.75 -19.38
N GLY A 523 -20.67 9.54 -18.72
CA GLY A 523 -21.95 10.18 -19.04
C GLY A 523 -21.87 11.70 -19.24
N ARG A 524 -21.00 12.39 -18.49
CA ARG A 524 -20.85 13.86 -18.59
C ARG A 524 -20.35 14.32 -19.95
N PHE A 525 -19.63 13.46 -20.66
CA PHE A 525 -19.01 13.79 -21.94
C PHE A 525 -19.89 13.42 -23.15
N ASN A 526 -20.89 12.55 -22.99
CA ASN A 526 -21.68 12.03 -24.12
C ASN A 526 -23.19 12.23 -24.00
N ASN A 527 -23.74 12.45 -22.81
CA ASN A 527 -25.17 12.65 -22.64
C ASN A 527 -25.64 13.98 -23.25
N ILE A 528 -26.77 13.94 -23.97
CA ILE A 528 -27.41 15.14 -24.54
C ILE A 528 -27.80 16.12 -23.41
N SER A 529 -28.33 15.61 -22.29
CA SER A 529 -28.74 16.42 -21.14
C SER A 529 -27.60 17.23 -20.50
N ASP A 530 -26.36 16.82 -20.73
CA ASP A 530 -25.15 17.40 -20.11
C ASP A 530 -24.42 18.38 -21.08
N GLU A 531 -25.04 18.74 -22.22
CA GLU A 531 -24.49 19.71 -23.17
C GLU A 531 -24.07 21.03 -22.52
N ARG A 532 -24.89 21.55 -21.62
CA ARG A 532 -24.61 22.78 -20.88
C ARG A 532 -23.30 22.72 -20.10
N ILE A 533 -22.95 21.55 -19.56
CA ILE A 533 -21.70 21.34 -18.82
C ILE A 533 -20.52 21.42 -19.77
N ARG A 534 -20.62 20.79 -20.96
CA ARG A 534 -19.56 20.84 -21.98
C ARG A 534 -19.36 22.27 -22.51
N ASN A 535 -20.44 23.01 -22.74
CA ASN A 535 -20.37 24.40 -23.17
C ASN A 535 -19.69 25.28 -22.10
N PHE A 536 -20.04 25.09 -20.83
CA PHE A 536 -19.38 25.78 -19.72
C PHE A 536 -17.88 25.48 -19.64
N ILE A 537 -17.49 24.20 -19.77
CA ILE A 537 -16.07 23.80 -19.78
C ILE A 537 -15.34 24.49 -20.95
N ALA A 538 -15.90 24.45 -22.17
CA ALA A 538 -15.27 25.02 -23.35
C ALA A 538 -15.15 26.56 -23.27
N GLU A 539 -16.10 27.23 -22.63
CA GLU A 539 -16.07 28.68 -22.39
C GLU A 539 -14.94 29.05 -21.42
N LYS A 540 -14.71 28.26 -20.37
CA LYS A 540 -13.74 28.57 -19.31
C LYS A 540 -12.36 27.98 -19.56
N CYS A 541 -12.23 26.94 -20.39
CA CYS A 541 -10.99 26.20 -20.56
C CYS A 541 -10.75 25.68 -21.98
N ARG A 542 -9.47 25.50 -22.30
CA ARG A 542 -9.01 24.64 -23.38
C ARG A 542 -9.10 23.19 -22.93
N ILE A 543 -9.76 22.33 -23.70
CA ILE A 543 -9.76 20.89 -23.47
C ILE A 543 -8.47 20.30 -24.05
N LEU A 544 -7.62 19.72 -23.21
CA LEU A 544 -6.35 19.14 -23.62
C LEU A 544 -6.53 17.68 -24.05
N ALA A 545 -7.25 16.90 -23.24
CA ALA A 545 -7.49 15.49 -23.48
C ALA A 545 -8.76 14.97 -22.80
N VAL A 546 -9.32 13.90 -23.36
CA VAL A 546 -10.35 13.06 -22.72
C VAL A 546 -9.90 11.61 -22.81
N VAL A 547 -9.60 11.01 -21.65
CA VAL A 547 -9.14 9.61 -21.55
C VAL A 547 -10.25 8.75 -20.96
N GLY A 548 -10.84 7.88 -21.78
CA GLY A 548 -11.82 6.90 -21.34
C GLY A 548 -11.15 5.75 -20.58
N LEU A 549 -11.57 5.51 -19.34
CA LEU A 549 -11.05 4.41 -18.53
C LEU A 549 -11.85 3.12 -18.78
N HIS A 550 -11.23 1.97 -18.51
CA HIS A 550 -11.91 0.70 -18.57
C HIS A 550 -12.99 0.60 -17.47
N VAL A 551 -14.08 -0.12 -17.73
CA VAL A 551 -15.21 -0.22 -16.78
C VAL A 551 -14.84 -0.86 -15.44
N ASN A 552 -13.76 -1.66 -15.42
CA ASN A 552 -13.26 -2.34 -14.22
C ASN A 552 -12.28 -1.52 -13.40
N THR A 553 -11.81 -0.37 -13.90
CA THR A 553 -10.79 0.42 -13.20
C THR A 553 -11.22 0.73 -11.76
N PHE A 554 -12.46 1.13 -11.52
CA PHE A 554 -12.97 1.46 -10.17
C PHE A 554 -13.69 0.31 -9.45
N LYS A 555 -13.55 -0.94 -9.92
CA LYS A 555 -14.07 -2.11 -9.19
C LYS A 555 -13.24 -2.37 -7.92
N PRO A 556 -13.87 -2.93 -6.86
CA PRO A 556 -15.28 -3.32 -6.75
C PRO A 556 -16.23 -2.17 -6.42
N HIS A 557 -15.73 -0.95 -6.25
CA HIS A 557 -16.51 0.13 -5.66
C HIS A 557 -17.63 0.68 -6.56
N THR A 558 -17.37 0.77 -7.87
CA THR A 558 -18.40 1.15 -8.86
C THR A 558 -18.18 0.42 -10.18
N GLY A 559 -19.29 0.18 -10.89
CA GLY A 559 -19.28 -0.27 -12.29
C GLY A 559 -19.53 0.86 -13.29
N THR A 560 -19.64 2.11 -12.83
CA THR A 560 -19.78 3.27 -13.70
C THR A 560 -18.49 3.45 -14.50
N LYS A 561 -18.60 3.47 -15.83
CA LYS A 561 -17.48 3.82 -16.70
C LYS A 561 -17.12 5.29 -16.52
N THR A 562 -15.85 5.57 -16.27
CA THR A 562 -15.32 6.89 -15.97
C THR A 562 -14.36 7.37 -17.06
N SER A 563 -14.08 8.66 -17.07
CA SER A 563 -13.06 9.25 -17.93
C SER A 563 -12.30 10.33 -17.16
N VAL A 564 -11.04 10.55 -17.53
CA VAL A 564 -10.23 11.65 -17.02
C VAL A 564 -10.28 12.78 -18.03
N LEU A 565 -10.78 13.94 -17.61
CA LEU A 565 -10.78 15.17 -18.39
C LEU A 565 -9.52 15.98 -18.03
N PHE A 566 -8.75 16.33 -19.05
CA PHE A 566 -7.61 17.23 -18.93
C PHE A 566 -7.96 18.58 -19.55
N VAL A 567 -7.82 19.66 -18.79
CA VAL A 567 -8.12 21.02 -19.23
C VAL A 567 -7.03 22.00 -18.81
N GLN A 568 -6.91 23.09 -19.56
CA GLN A 568 -6.13 24.27 -19.19
C GLN A 568 -7.07 25.46 -19.12
N LYS A 569 -7.08 26.18 -17.98
CA LYS A 569 -7.89 27.40 -17.84
C LYS A 569 -7.38 28.45 -18.82
N TRP A 570 -8.29 29.12 -19.52
CA TRP A 570 -7.90 30.16 -20.45
C TRP A 570 -7.12 31.27 -19.73
N LEU A 571 -6.16 31.87 -20.44
CA LEU A 571 -5.63 33.17 -20.03
C LEU A 571 -6.71 34.22 -20.32
N ASP A 572 -6.75 35.30 -19.54
CA ASP A 572 -7.86 36.26 -19.56
C ASP A 572 -8.20 36.82 -20.96
N ASP A 573 -7.23 36.85 -21.90
CA ASP A 573 -7.39 37.37 -23.26
C ASP A 573 -7.23 36.33 -24.39
N ALA A 574 -7.03 35.04 -24.07
CA ALA A 574 -6.69 34.02 -25.07
C ALA A 574 -7.78 32.95 -25.22
N HIS A 575 -8.62 33.11 -26.25
CA HIS A 575 -9.56 32.07 -26.68
C HIS A 575 -9.22 31.59 -28.09
N ILE A 576 -8.85 30.32 -28.21
CA ILE A 576 -8.64 29.68 -29.50
C ILE A 576 -9.95 28.99 -29.91
N ALA A 577 -10.55 29.43 -31.02
CA ALA A 577 -11.83 28.90 -31.47
C ALA A 577 -11.77 27.42 -31.89
N ASN A 578 -10.68 27.01 -32.54
CA ASN A 578 -10.48 25.63 -32.99
C ASN A 578 -9.08 25.15 -32.60
N TYR A 579 -9.02 24.01 -31.90
CA TYR A 579 -7.77 23.36 -31.51
C TYR A 579 -7.98 21.84 -31.47
N PRO A 580 -6.93 21.04 -31.69
CA PRO A 580 -7.04 19.60 -31.55
C PRO A 580 -7.17 19.20 -30.08
N ILE A 581 -7.90 18.12 -29.83
CA ILE A 581 -8.12 17.52 -28.52
C ILE A 581 -7.63 16.07 -28.59
N PHE A 582 -6.83 15.65 -27.62
CA PHE A 582 -6.36 14.27 -27.54
C PHE A 582 -7.44 13.35 -26.97
N PHE A 583 -7.81 12.30 -27.69
CA PHE A 583 -8.74 11.28 -27.22
C PHE A 583 -8.04 9.94 -27.13
N ALA A 584 -8.17 9.28 -25.98
CA ALA A 584 -7.68 7.92 -25.80
C ALA A 584 -8.68 7.08 -25.00
N THR A 585 -8.59 5.76 -25.11
CA THR A 585 -9.38 4.84 -24.29
C THR A 585 -8.50 3.68 -23.87
N SER A 586 -8.45 3.45 -22.56
CA SER A 586 -7.76 2.31 -21.98
C SER A 586 -8.40 1.00 -22.42
N GLN A 587 -7.58 0.12 -22.98
CA GLN A 587 -7.91 -1.23 -23.40
C GLN A 587 -7.58 -2.25 -22.31
N HIS A 588 -6.62 -1.93 -21.43
CA HIS A 588 -6.18 -2.82 -20.36
C HIS A 588 -6.81 -2.41 -19.03
N PRO A 589 -7.56 -3.30 -18.37
CA PRO A 589 -8.41 -2.91 -17.27
C PRO A 589 -7.67 -2.63 -15.96
N GLY A 590 -6.44 -3.12 -15.79
CA GLY A 590 -5.70 -3.15 -14.52
C GLY A 590 -6.31 -4.05 -13.44
N LYS A 591 -7.64 -4.24 -13.45
CA LYS A 591 -8.42 -5.04 -12.49
C LYS A 591 -9.44 -5.93 -13.19
N ASP A 592 -9.73 -7.07 -12.56
CA ASP A 592 -10.80 -7.96 -13.01
C ASP A 592 -12.19 -7.49 -12.55
N ASN A 593 -13.23 -8.29 -12.85
CA ASN A 593 -14.61 -7.97 -12.49
C ASN A 593 -14.87 -7.99 -10.97
N SER A 594 -14.02 -8.66 -10.20
CA SER A 594 -14.07 -8.70 -8.73
C SER A 594 -13.37 -7.50 -8.09
N GLY A 595 -12.57 -6.76 -8.88
CA GLY A 595 -11.79 -5.63 -8.43
C GLY A 595 -10.38 -5.99 -7.96
N GLU A 596 -9.95 -7.23 -8.15
CA GLU A 596 -8.57 -7.66 -7.90
C GLU A 596 -7.67 -7.26 -9.07
N TYR A 597 -6.43 -6.88 -8.77
CA TYR A 597 -5.47 -6.46 -9.80
C TYR A 597 -5.09 -7.63 -10.72
N ILE A 598 -4.98 -7.32 -12.00
CA ILE A 598 -4.43 -8.21 -13.03
C ILE A 598 -2.96 -7.85 -13.17
N TYR A 599 -2.10 -8.86 -13.05
CA TYR A 599 -0.65 -8.68 -13.14
C TYR A 599 -0.09 -9.35 -14.40
N LEU A 600 0.97 -8.74 -14.96
CA LEU A 600 1.73 -9.33 -16.05
C LEU A 600 2.37 -10.65 -15.60
N LYS A 601 2.50 -11.59 -16.54
CA LYS A 601 3.02 -12.93 -16.27
C LYS A 601 4.13 -13.31 -17.24
N GLY A 602 5.15 -13.99 -16.73
CA GLY A 602 6.23 -14.56 -17.51
C GLY A 602 5.78 -15.75 -18.36
N LYS A 603 6.68 -16.27 -19.20
CA LYS A 603 6.43 -17.48 -20.02
C LYS A 603 6.07 -18.72 -19.21
N ASP A 604 6.49 -18.77 -17.95
CA ASP A 604 6.20 -19.84 -17.00
C ASP A 604 4.86 -19.67 -16.26
N GLY A 605 4.14 -18.56 -16.53
CA GLY A 605 2.87 -18.22 -15.90
C GLY A 605 3.00 -17.57 -14.52
N GLN A 606 4.22 -17.33 -14.03
CA GLN A 606 4.44 -16.63 -12.77
C GLN A 606 4.23 -15.11 -12.94
N VAL A 607 3.75 -14.46 -11.89
CA VAL A 607 3.58 -13.01 -11.88
C VAL A 607 4.95 -12.34 -11.96
N LEU A 608 5.09 -11.39 -12.89
CA LEU A 608 6.30 -10.60 -13.03
C LEU A 608 6.41 -9.60 -11.89
N LEU A 609 7.64 -9.45 -11.42
CA LEU A 609 8.02 -8.49 -10.41
C LEU A 609 8.91 -7.42 -11.03
N ASP A 610 8.79 -6.18 -10.57
CA ASP A 610 9.72 -5.10 -10.90
C ASP A 610 11.08 -5.29 -10.19
N LEU A 611 12.01 -4.33 -10.36
CA LEU A 611 13.35 -4.44 -9.78
C LEU A 611 13.37 -4.27 -8.25
N PHE A 612 12.28 -3.83 -7.66
CA PHE A 612 12.09 -3.74 -6.22
C PHE A 612 11.22 -4.87 -5.66
N GLY A 613 10.75 -5.79 -6.50
CA GLY A 613 9.99 -6.97 -6.09
C GLY A 613 8.47 -6.79 -6.07
N HIS A 614 7.92 -5.72 -6.66
CA HIS A 614 6.49 -5.50 -6.72
C HIS A 614 5.86 -6.12 -7.95
N LYS A 615 4.61 -6.60 -7.81
CA LYS A 615 3.86 -7.19 -8.91
C LYS A 615 3.51 -6.11 -9.95
N ILE A 616 3.86 -6.37 -11.22
CA ILE A 616 3.62 -5.42 -12.31
C ILE A 616 2.16 -5.55 -12.78
N VAL A 617 1.38 -4.48 -12.67
CA VAL A 617 -0.03 -4.44 -13.10
C VAL A 617 -0.12 -4.39 -14.62
N ASP A 618 -1.05 -5.16 -15.20
CA ASP A 618 -1.39 -5.15 -16.62
C ASP A 618 -2.26 -3.93 -16.97
N GLN A 619 -1.62 -2.88 -17.49
CA GLN A 619 -2.21 -1.57 -17.78
C GLN A 619 -1.57 -0.93 -19.03
N ASP A 620 -2.28 0.03 -19.64
CA ASP A 620 -1.86 0.74 -20.86
C ASP A 620 -1.87 2.29 -20.72
N LEU A 621 -1.95 2.78 -19.50
CA LEU A 621 -2.05 4.21 -19.19
C LEU A 621 -0.70 4.94 -19.22
N TYR A 622 0.39 4.29 -18.82
CA TYR A 622 1.76 4.84 -18.86
C TYR A 622 2.81 3.77 -19.12
N ASP A 623 3.98 4.19 -19.61
CA ASP A 623 5.05 3.26 -20.00
C ASP A 623 5.80 2.74 -18.77
N PHE A 624 5.61 1.46 -18.47
CA PHE A 624 6.26 0.80 -17.35
C PHE A 624 7.76 0.54 -17.61
N LYS A 625 8.21 0.58 -18.87
CA LYS A 625 9.64 0.47 -19.19
C LYS A 625 10.42 1.64 -18.64
N LEU A 626 9.89 2.87 -18.74
CA LEU A 626 10.49 4.07 -18.16
C LEU A 626 10.57 3.99 -16.63
N VAL A 627 9.58 3.35 -16.00
CA VAL A 627 9.63 3.04 -14.57
C VAL A 627 10.80 2.10 -14.28
N LEU A 628 10.89 0.97 -14.98
CA LEU A 628 11.98 0.00 -14.80
C LEU A 628 13.36 0.60 -15.05
N GLU A 629 13.52 1.48 -16.04
CA GLU A 629 14.78 2.20 -16.32
C GLU A 629 15.17 3.13 -15.16
N SER A 630 14.20 3.87 -14.61
CA SER A 630 14.42 4.71 -13.42
C SER A 630 14.82 3.87 -12.20
N GLN A 631 14.14 2.74 -11.97
CA GLN A 631 14.49 1.80 -10.91
C GLN A 631 15.92 1.24 -11.08
N LEU A 632 16.28 0.86 -12.31
CA LEU A 632 17.60 0.31 -12.62
C LEU A 632 18.70 1.33 -12.33
N ASN A 633 18.57 2.56 -12.82
CA ASN A 633 19.56 3.61 -12.62
C ASN A 633 19.86 3.84 -11.13
N ARG A 634 18.82 3.87 -10.30
CA ARG A 634 18.95 4.03 -8.84
C ARG A 634 19.63 2.86 -8.16
N LEU A 635 19.28 1.64 -8.55
CA LEU A 635 19.92 0.43 -8.02
C LEU A 635 21.41 0.40 -8.38
N LEU A 636 21.75 0.83 -9.60
CA LEU A 636 23.14 0.94 -10.06
C LEU A 636 23.91 2.03 -9.29
N GLU A 637 23.30 3.19 -9.01
CA GLU A 637 23.91 4.24 -8.19
C GLU A 637 24.13 3.79 -6.74
N ARG A 638 23.11 3.15 -6.13
CA ARG A 638 23.17 2.66 -4.75
C ARG A 638 24.26 1.60 -4.59
N ASP A 639 24.27 0.61 -5.48
CA ASP A 639 25.14 -0.55 -5.39
C ASP A 639 26.41 -0.39 -6.25
N GLN A 640 26.76 0.83 -6.66
CA GLN A 640 27.89 1.14 -7.56
C GLN A 640 29.23 0.52 -7.16
N LYS A 641 29.43 0.22 -5.87
CA LYS A 641 30.64 -0.41 -5.31
C LYS A 641 30.63 -1.95 -5.37
N ASP A 642 29.48 -2.57 -5.63
CA ASP A 642 29.28 -4.01 -5.70
C ASP A 642 28.90 -4.43 -7.13
N LYS A 643 29.92 -4.76 -7.92
CA LYS A 643 29.75 -5.14 -9.33
C LYS A 643 28.80 -6.33 -9.52
N ALA A 644 28.84 -7.31 -8.62
CA ALA A 644 27.99 -8.49 -8.71
C ALA A 644 26.51 -8.17 -8.45
N LYS A 645 26.20 -7.20 -7.58
CA LYS A 645 24.82 -6.66 -7.45
C LYS A 645 24.40 -5.91 -8.70
N CYS A 646 25.23 -5.01 -9.21
CA CYS A 646 24.91 -4.26 -10.44
C CYS A 646 24.62 -5.17 -11.63
N ASP A 647 25.41 -6.23 -11.82
CA ASP A 647 25.21 -7.19 -12.91
C ASP A 647 23.90 -7.98 -12.73
N ARG A 648 23.53 -8.34 -11.48
CA ARG A 648 22.22 -8.95 -11.19
C ARG A 648 21.05 -8.02 -11.51
N HIS A 649 21.15 -6.74 -11.16
CA HIS A 649 20.10 -5.75 -11.46
C HIS A 649 19.86 -5.60 -12.96
N ARG A 650 20.94 -5.55 -13.76
CA ARG A 650 20.83 -5.51 -15.23
C ARG A 650 20.20 -6.78 -15.80
N GLN A 651 20.59 -7.96 -15.31
CA GLN A 651 20.01 -9.23 -15.75
C GLN A 651 18.50 -9.31 -15.43
N GLN A 652 18.08 -8.82 -14.26
CA GLN A 652 16.66 -8.74 -13.90
C GLN A 652 15.90 -7.81 -14.85
N TYR A 653 16.43 -6.62 -15.13
CA TYR A 653 15.84 -5.67 -16.08
C TYR A 653 15.67 -6.30 -17.47
N GLU A 654 16.73 -6.91 -18.01
CA GLU A 654 16.71 -7.59 -19.31
C GLU A 654 15.73 -8.77 -19.35
N ALA A 655 15.51 -9.47 -18.23
CA ALA A 655 14.56 -10.57 -18.15
C ALA A 655 13.09 -10.12 -18.16
N ILE A 656 12.80 -8.93 -17.63
CA ILE A 656 11.44 -8.37 -17.56
C ILE A 656 11.05 -7.70 -18.88
N LEU A 657 12.00 -7.01 -19.51
CA LEU A 657 11.77 -6.15 -20.67
C LEU A 657 10.93 -6.78 -21.81
N PRO A 658 11.11 -8.06 -22.20
CA PRO A 658 10.33 -8.69 -23.28
C PRO A 658 8.82 -8.84 -22.99
N TYR A 659 8.39 -8.63 -21.75
CA TYR A 659 7.00 -8.74 -21.33
C TYR A 659 6.31 -7.39 -21.14
N ILE A 660 7.07 -6.30 -21.23
CA ILE A 660 6.54 -4.94 -21.17
C ILE A 660 6.13 -4.52 -22.59
N THR A 661 4.97 -3.89 -22.71
CA THR A 661 4.39 -3.49 -24.00
C THR A 661 5.28 -2.46 -24.70
N ASP A 662 5.63 -2.69 -25.97
CA ASP A 662 6.46 -1.79 -26.80
C ASP A 662 5.64 -0.71 -27.56
N TYR A 663 4.33 -0.60 -27.32
CA TYR A 663 3.47 0.41 -27.96
C TYR A 663 3.35 1.67 -27.11
N PRO A 664 3.15 2.86 -27.72
CA PRO A 664 2.97 4.09 -26.98
C PRO A 664 1.72 3.98 -26.10
N THR A 665 1.95 4.02 -24.79
CA THR A 665 0.93 4.11 -23.75
C THR A 665 0.30 5.51 -23.74
N ILE A 666 -0.86 5.64 -23.07
CA ILE A 666 -1.70 6.85 -23.20
C ILE A 666 -0.95 8.13 -22.80
N ALA A 667 -0.19 8.11 -21.69
CA ALA A 667 0.53 9.27 -21.21
C ALA A 667 1.65 9.72 -22.17
N GLU A 668 2.36 8.77 -22.77
CA GLU A 668 3.47 9.00 -23.71
C GLU A 668 2.95 9.49 -25.05
N ALA A 669 1.87 8.91 -25.56
CA ALA A 669 1.19 9.43 -26.75
C ALA A 669 0.66 10.86 -26.52
N PHE A 670 0.17 11.16 -25.31
CA PHE A 670 -0.22 12.52 -24.95
C PHE A 670 0.99 13.46 -24.86
N GLN A 671 2.13 13.01 -24.33
CA GLN A 671 3.35 13.80 -24.28
C GLN A 671 3.79 14.21 -25.70
N GLU A 672 3.83 13.28 -26.65
CA GLU A 672 4.14 13.58 -28.04
C GLU A 672 3.14 14.58 -28.64
N PHE A 673 1.84 14.38 -28.39
CA PHE A 673 0.79 15.30 -28.79
C PHE A 673 1.00 16.71 -28.18
N ALA A 674 1.28 16.79 -26.89
CA ALA A 674 1.48 18.03 -26.16
C ALA A 674 2.68 18.82 -26.69
N GLN A 675 3.78 18.13 -27.03
CA GLN A 675 4.94 18.70 -27.68
C GLN A 675 4.61 19.23 -29.08
N GLN A 676 3.88 18.47 -29.90
CA GLN A 676 3.40 18.91 -31.22
C GLN A 676 2.46 20.13 -31.13
N GLN A 677 1.67 20.21 -30.06
CA GLN A 677 0.76 21.32 -29.79
C GLN A 677 1.40 22.48 -29.02
N ASN A 678 2.70 22.44 -28.75
CA ASN A 678 3.46 23.46 -28.01
C ASN A 678 2.85 23.79 -26.64
N PHE A 679 2.45 22.78 -25.88
CA PHE A 679 2.01 22.98 -24.51
C PHE A 679 3.22 23.39 -23.66
N SER A 680 3.16 24.57 -23.03
CA SER A 680 4.28 25.15 -22.30
C SER A 680 4.85 24.24 -21.20
N PHE A 681 4.00 23.45 -20.54
CA PHE A 681 4.38 22.51 -19.48
C PHE A 681 5.09 21.24 -20.01
N TRP A 682 5.24 21.09 -21.33
CA TRP A 682 5.98 20.01 -21.99
C TRP A 682 7.10 20.52 -22.92
N GLN A 683 7.36 21.83 -22.93
CA GLN A 683 8.55 22.37 -23.57
C GLN A 683 9.76 22.09 -22.67
N GLU A 684 10.87 21.64 -23.24
CA GLU A 684 12.14 21.59 -22.52
C GLU A 684 12.53 23.04 -22.17
N ASP A 685 12.89 23.28 -20.91
CA ASP A 685 13.50 24.54 -20.51
C ASP A 685 14.78 24.68 -21.34
N LEU A 686 14.76 25.59 -22.32
CA LEU A 686 15.95 26.01 -23.06
C LEU A 686 16.83 26.84 -22.11
N ASN A 687 17.45 26.22 -21.10
CA ASN A 687 18.47 26.85 -20.25
C ASN A 687 19.51 25.85 -19.76
#